data_AF-A0A955Z293-F1
#
_entry.id   AF-A0A955Z293-F1
#
_cell.length_a   1.000
_cell.length_b   1.000
_cell.length_c   1.000
_cell.angle_alpha   90.00
_cell.angle_beta   90.00
_cell.angle_gamma   90.00
#
_symmetry.space_group_name_H-M   'P 1'
#
loop_
_entity.id
_entity.type
_entity.pdbx_description
1 polymer ?
#
loop_
_entity_poly.entity_id
_entity_poly.type
_entity_poly.pdbx_seq_one_letter_code
_entity_poly.pdbx_strand_id
1 'polypeptide(L)'
;MRHILTAPLGALVLAITLSACPGVGVPPTAHAPPSAPTHTSPPHADHTDAGAPTSDTPALAESPAPPITGGPGSWCKGEIWAGTCLPARAAGVCAPTDENLARTARAILSADAERPAPTKSRAWDHKTSPEHMARVAARFGLTRDERALLAKNGFVVIPGMPAHGYARAYHDIYQSQLPLYVTADSVFHAMFKTHEKLVRDLEVELASREARALASMHAALATYARELPPEVADDVDLYVTVARALLSGTAPEPKRANAAEAKSLVDRATSASGGLTTLTLFGRPRVVDFSQYRPRGHYAESEELSQYFRASMWLSRLELNLVSRASRSSQPGITPNPEPTPREAVAALAIAELASRAGTLSDWDALERAWSEIAGRREDVSPRGLLSLRAKMPPGPLTIASSAPALTRAIGAGYARTTRVHYMPQGSTPLPVIFTMLGPRIVSDTTAATHLVHSDVSGRATPGIADVAWMLGHDHAKGYLKTELARFPALASKLEDGRRTISAAPGTDIYGAWLGAIRALAAPPSGVLPSFVGTPAYADMRMSSIAAAYGQLRHANVLFAGQGYMEGGCEVPDGFVEPTPHVWAALRRLATTGARAMHTLGSPDGAARYARIDGMLAVLETIARDEVEGRPLSEAQKQFLSMVVEIVPPSSDSPGRFDGWYFQMFAGVDDAFDEPAFVADWFTGSDDNVAVYAGASAPRYALFVVDTGGAPRVMVGPVARGFEVRAPLSKRLTDEDAQKLTSVHEPWAASYTAPLGQPPPLQLIPGPVDEDTVGVTLGLRSTRPLGAVTVELLDHHRERLGVATVTVGRGTSVARVRAKAGTTPEVVRVARGEFRHEQALWDPTGRSFGGMPEVPWEESDAFAARLRQEAERRASPAPRGTSAPPPPARSTIAPARGSSGP
;
A
#
# COMPACT_ATOMS: atom_id res chain seq x y z
N MET A 1 8.28 50.03 -13.74
CA MET A 1 8.59 51.44 -13.39
C MET A 1 9.48 51.42 -12.15
N ARG A 2 10.79 51.73 -12.28
CA ARG A 2 11.83 51.75 -11.21
C ARG A 2 12.09 50.39 -10.49
N HIS A 3 13.30 50.04 -10.01
CA HIS A 3 14.69 50.34 -10.42
C HIS A 3 15.63 49.31 -9.70
N ILE A 4 16.65 48.70 -10.35
CA ILE A 4 18.09 49.13 -10.41
C ILE A 4 18.87 48.86 -9.08
N LEU A 5 20.16 48.49 -9.01
CA LEU A 5 21.26 48.32 -9.98
C LEU A 5 22.22 47.13 -9.62
N THR A 6 23.04 46.81 -10.62
CA THR A 6 24.23 45.93 -10.76
C THR A 6 25.37 46.02 -9.72
N ALA A 7 26.18 44.93 -9.61
CA ALA A 7 27.58 44.70 -10.11
C ALA A 7 28.57 45.91 -10.29
N PRO A 8 29.90 45.79 -10.63
CA PRO A 8 30.61 44.63 -11.25
C PRO A 8 32.15 44.43 -11.00
N LEU A 9 32.73 43.40 -11.68
CA LEU A 9 34.05 43.32 -12.39
C LEU A 9 35.45 43.51 -11.72
N GLY A 10 36.44 42.79 -12.29
CA GLY A 10 37.89 43.11 -12.31
C GLY A 10 38.73 42.48 -11.19
N ALA A 11 39.56 41.43 -11.33
CA ALA A 11 40.34 40.85 -12.43
C ALA A 11 41.63 41.63 -12.83
N LEU A 12 42.80 41.15 -12.36
CA LEU A 12 44.11 41.36 -13.01
C LEU A 12 45.08 40.21 -12.67
N VAL A 13 46.07 39.97 -13.54
CA VAL A 13 47.07 38.89 -13.46
C VAL A 13 48.47 39.45 -13.73
N LEU A 14 49.46 39.07 -12.91
CA LEU A 14 50.89 38.92 -13.22
C LEU A 14 51.54 38.26 -11.98
N ALA A 15 52.30 37.15 -11.99
CA ALA A 15 53.28 36.59 -12.93
C ALA A 15 54.63 37.32 -12.97
N ILE A 16 55.69 36.65 -12.46
CA ILE A 16 57.13 36.85 -12.71
C ILE A 16 57.86 35.53 -12.33
N THR A 17 59.05 35.28 -12.86
CA THR A 17 59.61 33.93 -13.08
C THR A 17 61.12 33.79 -12.74
N LEU A 18 61.64 32.55 -12.88
CA LEU A 18 63.03 32.11 -13.19
C LEU A 18 64.06 31.76 -12.08
N SER A 19 64.59 30.52 -12.20
CA SER A 19 65.97 30.03 -11.98
C SER A 19 66.63 30.11 -10.58
N ALA A 20 67.57 29.22 -10.16
CA ALA A 20 68.42 28.25 -10.87
C ALA A 20 68.83 26.99 -10.02
N CYS A 21 69.63 26.10 -10.62
CA CYS A 21 70.19 24.81 -10.12
C CYS A 21 71.53 24.99 -9.31
N PRO A 22 72.36 23.97 -8.92
CA PRO A 22 72.39 22.52 -9.29
C PRO A 22 72.87 21.42 -8.27
N GLY A 23 72.72 20.14 -8.68
CA GLY A 23 73.58 18.97 -8.30
C GLY A 23 73.10 18.06 -7.15
N VAL A 24 73.64 16.85 -6.84
CA VAL A 24 74.48 15.78 -7.50
C VAL A 24 74.29 14.47 -6.66
N GLY A 25 74.37 13.20 -7.10
CA GLY A 25 74.38 12.57 -8.44
C GLY A 25 75.01 11.14 -8.49
N VAL A 26 74.36 10.20 -9.21
CA VAL A 26 74.87 8.96 -9.88
C VAL A 26 75.08 7.62 -9.08
N PRO A 27 74.36 6.53 -9.46
CA PRO A 27 74.55 5.13 -8.99
C PRO A 27 74.63 4.01 -10.11
N PRO A 28 75.07 2.75 -9.80
CA PRO A 28 74.97 1.61 -10.75
C PRO A 28 74.47 0.23 -10.22
N THR A 29 73.39 -0.29 -10.83
CA THR A 29 73.15 -1.66 -11.39
C THR A 29 73.33 -3.02 -10.63
N ALA A 30 72.19 -3.73 -10.44
CA ALA A 30 71.75 -5.06 -10.99
C ALA A 30 72.63 -6.34 -11.08
N HIS A 31 72.02 -7.55 -10.88
CA HIS A 31 72.10 -8.77 -11.74
C HIS A 31 71.27 -10.02 -11.24
N ALA A 32 71.23 -11.11 -12.03
CA ALA A 32 70.62 -12.47 -11.84
C ALA A 32 71.48 -13.53 -12.65
N PRO A 33 71.11 -14.80 -13.02
CA PRO A 33 69.95 -15.68 -12.70
C PRO A 33 70.24 -17.17 -12.21
N PRO A 34 70.13 -18.34 -12.95
CA PRO A 34 69.24 -19.47 -12.56
C PRO A 34 69.79 -20.94 -12.62
N SER A 35 68.95 -21.98 -12.39
CA SER A 35 69.17 -23.43 -12.72
C SER A 35 67.86 -24.29 -12.76
N ALA A 36 67.87 -25.50 -13.37
CA ALA A 36 66.76 -26.48 -13.58
C ALA A 36 67.32 -27.96 -13.51
N PRO A 37 66.74 -29.09 -14.03
CA PRO A 37 65.41 -29.50 -14.61
C PRO A 37 64.68 -30.60 -13.73
N THR A 38 63.95 -31.72 -14.08
CA THR A 38 63.73 -32.65 -15.25
C THR A 38 62.39 -33.46 -15.25
N HIS A 39 62.09 -34.09 -16.41
CA HIS A 39 61.25 -35.25 -16.87
C HIS A 39 60.79 -36.40 -15.90
N THR A 40 59.86 -37.35 -16.22
CA THR A 40 59.40 -37.93 -17.53
C THR A 40 57.95 -38.55 -17.50
N SER A 41 57.35 -38.87 -18.67
CA SER A 41 55.98 -39.43 -18.89
C SER A 41 55.93 -40.99 -19.01
N PRO A 42 54.76 -41.70 -19.14
CA PRO A 42 53.91 -41.74 -20.38
C PRO A 42 52.35 -41.86 -20.16
N PRO A 43 51.51 -41.89 -21.24
CA PRO A 43 50.03 -41.77 -21.15
C PRO A 43 49.20 -42.96 -21.71
N HIS A 44 47.87 -42.92 -21.56
CA HIS A 44 46.87 -43.52 -22.48
C HIS A 44 45.49 -42.82 -22.37
N ALA A 45 44.64 -42.97 -23.40
CA ALA A 45 43.30 -42.38 -23.55
C ALA A 45 42.25 -43.49 -23.84
N ASP A 46 40.91 -43.29 -23.95
CA ASP A 46 40.18 -42.04 -24.19
C ASP A 46 38.66 -42.07 -23.79
N HIS A 47 38.05 -40.87 -23.72
CA HIS A 47 36.62 -40.46 -23.75
C HIS A 47 35.43 -41.37 -23.34
N THR A 48 34.64 -40.91 -22.34
CA THR A 48 33.16 -40.58 -22.34
C THR A 48 32.64 -40.49 -20.89
N ASP A 49 31.70 -39.62 -20.46
CA ASP A 49 31.05 -38.42 -21.05
C ASP A 49 30.54 -37.49 -19.91
N ALA A 50 30.10 -36.26 -20.24
CA ALA A 50 29.33 -35.29 -19.44
C ALA A 50 29.86 -34.83 -18.05
N GLY A 51 30.36 -33.59 -17.99
CA GLY A 51 30.74 -32.88 -16.75
C GLY A 51 30.17 -31.45 -16.66
N ALA A 52 30.08 -30.91 -15.44
CA ALA A 52 29.51 -29.57 -15.17
C ALA A 52 30.54 -28.43 -15.33
N PRO A 53 30.11 -27.19 -15.65
CA PRO A 53 31.01 -26.05 -15.75
C PRO A 53 31.50 -25.54 -14.39
N THR A 54 32.80 -25.27 -14.28
CA THR A 54 33.47 -24.78 -13.07
C THR A 54 33.35 -23.26 -12.90
N SER A 55 33.39 -22.80 -11.64
CA SER A 55 33.33 -21.37 -11.29
C SER A 55 34.74 -20.76 -11.14
N ASP A 56 35.25 -20.14 -12.21
CA ASP A 56 36.45 -19.30 -12.11
C ASP A 56 36.16 -18.05 -11.27
N THR A 57 36.94 -17.86 -10.20
CA THR A 57 36.88 -16.67 -9.33
C THR A 57 38.28 -16.07 -9.24
N PRO A 58 38.53 -14.85 -9.79
CA PRO A 58 39.84 -14.22 -9.68
C PRO A 58 40.16 -13.85 -8.23
N ALA A 59 41.35 -14.20 -7.76
CA ALA A 59 41.85 -13.73 -6.47
C ALA A 59 42.13 -12.21 -6.55
N LEU A 60 41.38 -11.42 -5.79
CA LEU A 60 41.64 -9.98 -5.66
C LEU A 60 42.91 -9.76 -4.83
N ALA A 61 43.87 -9.04 -5.40
CA ALA A 61 45.08 -8.65 -4.68
C ALA A 61 44.76 -7.61 -3.59
N GLU A 62 45.39 -7.74 -2.43
CA GLU A 62 45.26 -6.77 -1.34
C GLU A 62 45.84 -5.41 -1.76
N SER A 63 44.98 -4.40 -1.88
CA SER A 63 45.41 -3.01 -2.07
C SER A 63 45.42 -2.31 -0.70
N PRO A 64 46.55 -1.73 -0.25
CA PRO A 64 46.60 -1.02 1.02
C PRO A 64 45.68 0.21 0.97
N ALA A 65 44.98 0.49 2.08
CA ALA A 65 44.07 1.62 2.17
C ALA A 65 44.81 2.96 1.95
N PRO A 66 44.21 3.93 1.23
CA PRO A 66 44.85 5.21 0.99
C PRO A 66 45.04 5.98 2.32
N PRO A 67 46.16 6.73 2.46
CA PRO A 67 46.37 7.56 3.65
C PRO A 67 45.28 8.64 3.75
N ILE A 68 44.82 8.92 4.97
CA ILE A 68 43.87 10.00 5.25
C ILE A 68 44.57 11.35 5.06
N THR A 69 44.57 11.88 3.84
CA THR A 69 45.23 13.13 3.44
C THR A 69 44.34 14.37 3.64
N GLY A 70 43.56 14.38 4.72
CA GLY A 70 42.88 15.58 5.23
C GLY A 70 43.88 16.50 5.92
N GLY A 71 44.44 17.47 5.19
CA GLY A 71 45.36 18.46 5.77
C GLY A 71 44.67 19.41 6.76
N PRO A 72 45.35 19.87 7.82
CA PRO A 72 44.77 20.75 8.84
C PRO A 72 44.56 22.17 8.29
N GLY A 73 43.41 22.41 7.65
CA GLY A 73 43.05 23.76 7.15
C GLY A 73 41.75 23.91 6.37
N SER A 74 41.08 22.84 5.93
CA SER A 74 39.89 22.94 5.06
C SER A 74 38.61 23.41 5.77
N TRP A 75 38.45 23.13 7.08
CA TRP A 75 37.22 23.39 7.82
C TRP A 75 36.99 24.86 8.23
N CYS A 76 37.98 25.75 8.08
CA CYS A 76 37.91 27.15 8.50
C CYS A 76 37.54 28.10 7.35
N LYS A 77 36.51 27.77 6.56
CA LYS A 77 35.92 28.67 5.54
C LYS A 77 34.39 28.65 5.59
N GLY A 78 33.85 29.46 6.51
CA GLY A 78 32.42 29.79 6.61
C GLY A 78 32.27 30.92 7.62
N GLU A 79 31.55 31.98 7.27
CA GLU A 79 31.38 33.15 8.13
C GLU A 79 30.36 32.85 9.25
N ILE A 80 30.83 32.81 10.50
CA ILE A 80 30.11 33.10 11.76
C ILE A 80 31.12 32.85 12.91
N TRP A 81 31.10 33.69 13.96
CA TRP A 81 32.15 33.87 14.99
C TRP A 81 33.43 34.58 14.51
N ALA A 82 33.45 35.90 14.68
CA ALA A 82 34.70 36.67 14.74
C ALA A 82 35.41 36.41 16.08
N GLY A 83 36.24 35.36 16.11
CA GLY A 83 37.10 35.01 17.24
C GLY A 83 38.52 34.69 16.76
N THR A 84 39.54 35.19 17.45
CA THR A 84 40.94 34.99 17.04
C THR A 84 41.33 33.52 17.05
N CYS A 85 41.83 33.02 15.92
CA CYS A 85 42.48 31.71 15.85
C CYS A 85 43.69 31.69 16.79
N LEU A 86 43.54 31.05 17.96
CA LEU A 86 44.65 30.79 18.86
C LEU A 86 45.66 29.87 18.17
N PRO A 87 46.98 30.10 18.31
CA PRO A 87 47.99 29.24 17.72
C PRO A 87 47.87 27.83 18.30
N ALA A 88 48.15 26.82 17.48
CA ALA A 88 48.06 25.42 17.87
C ALA A 88 48.99 25.12 19.05
N ARG A 89 48.42 24.93 20.24
CA ARG A 89 49.12 24.30 21.36
C ARG A 89 49.51 22.89 20.93
N ALA A 90 50.71 22.44 21.32
CA ALA A 90 51.12 21.05 21.16
C ALA A 90 50.05 20.14 21.79
N ALA A 91 49.38 19.34 20.97
CA ALA A 91 48.22 18.58 21.39
C ALA A 91 48.67 17.45 22.32
N GLY A 92 48.20 17.46 23.57
CA GLY A 92 48.45 16.35 24.50
C GLY A 92 47.95 15.02 23.92
N VAL A 93 48.56 13.91 24.32
CA VAL A 93 48.32 12.57 23.74
C VAL A 93 46.83 12.17 23.75
N CYS A 94 46.07 12.67 24.73
CA CYS A 94 44.63 12.40 24.91
C CYS A 94 43.69 13.37 24.16
N ALA A 95 44.20 14.31 23.36
CA ALA A 95 43.37 15.22 22.59
C ALA A 95 42.80 14.53 21.32
N PRO A 96 41.53 14.75 20.95
CA PRO A 96 40.91 14.14 19.78
C PRO A 96 41.30 14.90 18.49
N THR A 97 42.58 14.95 18.15
CA THR A 97 43.08 15.49 16.87
C THR A 97 43.21 14.39 15.83
N ASP A 98 43.11 14.73 14.55
CA ASP A 98 43.25 13.78 13.43
C ASP A 98 44.61 13.05 13.48
N GLU A 99 45.67 13.75 13.88
CA GLU A 99 47.00 13.15 14.07
C GLU A 99 47.02 12.12 15.20
N ASN A 100 46.46 12.46 16.37
CA ASN A 100 46.37 11.54 17.50
C ASN A 100 45.49 10.33 17.17
N LEU A 101 44.36 10.55 16.48
CA LEU A 101 43.46 9.49 16.02
C LEU A 101 44.16 8.58 15.01
N ALA A 102 44.80 9.13 13.96
CA ALA A 102 45.47 8.35 12.94
C ALA A 102 46.71 7.61 13.47
N ARG A 103 47.45 8.20 14.42
CA ARG A 103 48.56 7.53 15.12
C ARG A 103 48.07 6.34 15.94
N THR A 104 47.02 6.53 16.74
CA THR A 104 46.43 5.46 17.57
C THR A 104 45.77 4.37 16.71
N ALA A 105 45.08 4.74 15.63
CA ALA A 105 44.50 3.79 14.68
C ALA A 105 45.57 2.92 14.00
N ARG A 106 46.69 3.51 13.55
CA ARG A 106 47.83 2.73 13.01
C ARG A 106 48.43 1.80 14.06
N ALA A 107 48.53 2.22 15.31
CA ALA A 107 49.03 1.37 16.40
C ALA A 107 48.10 0.18 16.69
N ILE A 108 46.77 0.39 16.64
CA ILE A 108 45.76 -0.67 16.87
C ILE A 108 45.69 -1.65 15.67
N LEU A 109 45.81 -1.14 14.45
CA LEU A 109 45.68 -1.94 13.22
C LEU A 109 47.00 -2.57 12.75
N SER A 110 48.11 -2.34 13.45
CA SER A 110 49.40 -2.95 13.13
C SER A 110 49.36 -4.48 13.32
N ALA A 111 50.06 -5.20 12.44
CA ALA A 111 50.33 -6.62 12.63
C ALA A 111 51.19 -6.86 13.89
N ASP A 112 52.12 -5.93 14.16
CA ASP A 112 53.03 -5.95 15.31
C ASP A 112 52.41 -5.36 16.60
N ALA A 113 51.09 -5.10 16.62
CA ALA A 113 50.41 -4.57 17.79
C ALA A 113 50.42 -5.61 18.94
N GLU A 114 51.09 -5.31 20.05
CA GLU A 114 51.10 -6.17 21.23
C GLU A 114 49.67 -6.31 21.79
N ARG A 115 49.08 -7.51 21.65
CA ARG A 115 47.71 -7.80 22.10
C ARG A 115 47.74 -8.38 23.51
N PRO A 116 47.12 -7.73 24.51
CA PRO A 116 47.04 -8.29 25.86
C PRO A 116 46.41 -9.69 25.89
N ALA A 117 46.95 -10.57 26.73
CA ALA A 117 46.44 -11.92 26.87
C ALA A 117 44.96 -11.93 27.34
N PRO A 118 44.09 -12.82 26.80
CA PRO A 118 42.69 -12.91 27.21
C PRO A 118 42.53 -13.12 28.71
N THR A 119 41.98 -12.12 29.40
CA THR A 119 41.72 -12.18 30.84
C THR A 119 40.44 -12.96 31.13
N LYS A 120 40.44 -13.81 32.18
CA LYS A 120 39.25 -14.52 32.63
C LYS A 120 38.20 -13.52 33.12
N SER A 121 37.10 -13.37 32.38
CA SER A 121 35.97 -12.57 32.81
C SER A 121 35.17 -13.27 33.92
N ARG A 122 34.51 -12.47 34.75
CA ARG A 122 33.49 -12.92 35.70
C ARG A 122 32.21 -12.17 35.36
N ALA A 123 31.10 -12.90 35.22
CA ALA A 123 29.79 -12.27 35.05
C ALA A 123 29.47 -11.38 36.27
N TRP A 124 28.85 -10.21 36.02
CA TRP A 124 28.35 -9.38 37.10
C TRP A 124 27.34 -10.18 37.92
N ASP A 125 27.34 -10.03 39.24
CA ASP A 125 26.43 -10.75 40.14
C ASP A 125 25.07 -10.03 40.33
N HIS A 126 24.89 -8.91 39.64
CA HIS A 126 23.69 -8.07 39.68
C HIS A 126 23.34 -7.54 41.10
N LYS A 127 24.32 -7.52 42.01
CA LYS A 127 24.19 -7.11 43.43
C LYS A 127 25.27 -6.14 43.87
N THR A 128 26.52 -6.39 43.49
CA THR A 128 27.64 -5.46 43.67
C THR A 128 27.42 -4.21 42.82
N SER A 129 27.85 -3.04 43.29
CA SER A 129 27.87 -1.84 42.43
C SER A 129 28.96 -1.99 41.37
N PRO A 130 28.66 -1.81 40.07
CA PRO A 130 29.70 -1.71 39.04
C PRO A 130 30.65 -0.53 39.29
N GLU A 131 31.82 -0.59 38.66
CA GLU A 131 32.75 0.54 38.63
C GLU A 131 32.11 1.76 37.94
N HIS A 132 32.56 2.96 38.32
CA HIS A 132 32.04 4.26 37.88
C HIS A 132 30.54 4.54 38.13
N MET A 133 29.76 3.59 38.65
CA MET A 133 28.31 3.71 38.89
C MET A 133 27.93 4.98 39.67
N ALA A 134 28.73 5.39 40.66
CA ALA A 134 28.50 6.63 41.40
C ALA A 134 28.58 7.90 40.51
N ARG A 135 29.53 7.96 39.56
CA ARG A 135 29.67 9.08 38.61
C ARG A 135 28.51 9.08 37.60
N VAL A 136 28.15 7.91 37.09
CA VAL A 136 27.00 7.72 36.18
C VAL A 136 25.70 8.15 36.86
N ALA A 137 25.44 7.67 38.08
CA ALA A 137 24.24 8.01 38.85
C ALA A 137 24.17 9.49 39.21
N ALA A 138 25.30 10.13 39.57
CA ALA A 138 25.35 11.56 39.86
C ALA A 138 25.09 12.43 38.61
N ARG A 139 25.59 12.03 37.43
CA ARG A 139 25.42 12.78 36.18
C ARG A 139 24.02 12.63 35.56
N PHE A 140 23.36 11.49 35.79
CA PHE A 140 22.08 11.15 35.16
C PHE A 140 20.88 11.11 36.12
N GLY A 141 21.09 11.22 37.44
CA GLY A 141 20.00 11.35 38.41
C GLY A 141 19.04 10.15 38.46
N LEU A 142 19.53 8.94 38.14
CA LEU A 142 18.70 7.76 37.83
C LEU A 142 17.54 7.54 38.82
N THR A 143 16.39 7.12 38.32
CA THR A 143 15.22 6.79 39.14
C THR A 143 15.41 5.47 39.90
N ARG A 144 14.49 5.16 40.83
CA ARG A 144 14.45 3.86 41.51
C ARG A 144 14.29 2.72 40.50
N ASP A 145 13.43 2.93 39.51
CA ASP A 145 12.99 1.87 38.59
C ASP A 145 14.01 1.70 37.45
N GLU A 146 14.69 2.76 37.02
CA GLU A 146 15.87 2.66 36.15
C GLU A 146 17.01 1.87 36.82
N ARG A 147 17.27 2.11 38.11
CA ARG A 147 18.22 1.28 38.88
C ARG A 147 17.78 -0.17 38.98
N ALA A 148 16.48 -0.44 39.15
CA ALA A 148 15.93 -1.79 39.18
C ALA A 148 16.05 -2.50 37.81
N LEU A 149 15.82 -1.79 36.70
CA LEU A 149 16.02 -2.32 35.35
C LEU A 149 17.50 -2.56 35.05
N LEU A 150 18.39 -1.63 35.42
CA LEU A 150 19.85 -1.80 35.30
C LEU A 150 20.34 -3.02 36.09
N ALA A 151 19.89 -3.18 37.34
CA ALA A 151 20.20 -4.35 38.16
C ALA A 151 19.63 -5.64 37.55
N LYS A 152 18.40 -5.64 37.03
CA LYS A 152 17.76 -6.83 36.43
C LYS A 152 18.41 -7.26 35.11
N ASN A 153 18.63 -6.32 34.20
CA ASN A 153 18.96 -6.60 32.80
C ASN A 153 20.48 -6.45 32.51
N GLY A 154 21.23 -5.78 33.38
CA GLY A 154 22.61 -5.37 33.12
C GLY A 154 22.75 -4.07 32.30
N PHE A 155 21.63 -3.48 31.84
CA PHE A 155 21.57 -2.19 31.15
C PHE A 155 20.20 -1.53 31.35
N VAL A 156 20.09 -0.23 31.05
CA VAL A 156 18.81 0.49 30.99
C VAL A 156 18.89 1.62 29.94
N VAL A 157 17.78 1.89 29.24
CA VAL A 157 17.62 3.06 28.37
C VAL A 157 16.74 4.07 29.12
N ILE A 158 17.18 5.33 29.21
CA ILE A 158 16.53 6.34 30.06
C ILE A 158 15.60 7.21 29.19
N PRO A 159 14.26 7.09 29.31
CA PRO A 159 13.33 7.76 28.41
C PRO A 159 13.27 9.28 28.63
N GLY A 160 13.57 9.76 29.84
CA GLY A 160 13.51 11.18 30.20
C GLY A 160 14.67 12.05 29.71
N MET A 161 15.67 11.49 29.01
CA MET A 161 16.85 12.23 28.53
C MET A 161 17.16 11.94 27.05
N PRO A 162 16.34 12.46 26.11
CA PRO A 162 16.67 12.44 24.69
C PRO A 162 17.91 13.31 24.42
N ALA A 163 18.89 12.76 23.71
CA ALA A 163 20.03 13.53 23.20
C ALA A 163 19.68 14.12 21.82
N HIS A 164 20.15 15.33 21.53
CA HIS A 164 20.02 15.98 20.21
C HIS A 164 21.00 15.40 19.17
N GLY A 165 20.99 14.06 19.00
CA GLY A 165 21.85 13.31 18.10
C GLY A 165 23.11 12.70 18.75
N TYR A 166 23.64 11.64 18.14
CA TYR A 166 24.74 10.83 18.68
C TYR A 166 26.03 11.63 18.95
N ALA A 167 26.39 12.57 18.07
CA ALA A 167 27.56 13.42 18.26
C ALA A 167 27.46 14.25 19.55
N ARG A 168 26.26 14.75 19.88
CA ARG A 168 26.01 15.48 21.14
C ARG A 168 26.08 14.55 22.34
N ALA A 169 25.49 13.35 22.26
CA ALA A 169 25.57 12.35 23.31
C ALA A 169 27.02 11.98 23.65
N TYR A 170 27.87 11.70 22.64
CA TYR A 170 29.29 11.42 22.85
C TYR A 170 30.07 12.63 23.38
N HIS A 171 29.74 13.85 22.94
CA HIS A 171 30.33 15.07 23.52
C HIS A 171 29.97 15.24 25.00
N ASP A 172 28.70 15.03 25.39
CA ASP A 172 28.27 15.14 26.77
C ASP A 172 28.88 14.05 27.66
N ILE A 173 29.09 12.82 27.14
CA ILE A 173 29.86 11.75 27.79
C ILE A 173 31.32 12.19 28.02
N TYR A 174 31.98 12.74 26.99
CA TYR A 174 33.36 13.21 27.05
C TYR A 174 33.56 14.35 28.05
N GLN A 175 32.73 15.41 27.98
CA GLN A 175 32.78 16.55 28.91
C GLN A 175 32.47 16.12 30.35
N SER A 176 31.55 15.17 30.55
CA SER A 176 31.23 14.61 31.87
C SER A 176 32.26 13.60 32.36
N GLN A 177 33.31 13.30 31.57
CA GLN A 177 34.31 12.27 31.81
C GLN A 177 33.68 10.92 32.24
N LEU A 178 32.66 10.49 31.50
CA LEU A 178 31.99 9.21 31.72
C LEU A 178 32.66 8.08 30.93
N PRO A 179 32.57 6.82 31.38
CA PRO A 179 32.93 5.66 30.57
C PRO A 179 32.13 5.64 29.26
N LEU A 180 32.81 5.34 28.16
CA LEU A 180 32.22 5.33 26.82
C LEU A 180 31.71 3.93 26.46
N TYR A 181 30.48 3.85 25.98
CA TYR A 181 29.94 2.69 25.27
C TYR A 181 29.52 3.13 23.87
N VAL A 182 30.01 2.44 22.83
CA VAL A 182 29.75 2.76 21.42
C VAL A 182 28.68 1.81 20.90
N THR A 183 27.53 2.33 20.48
CA THR A 183 26.45 1.50 19.92
C THR A 183 26.56 1.34 18.41
N ALA A 184 26.13 0.18 17.90
CA ALA A 184 25.98 -0.04 16.46
C ALA A 184 25.06 1.01 15.83
N ASP A 185 23.98 1.41 16.51
CA ASP A 185 23.01 2.41 16.04
C ASP A 185 23.67 3.75 15.67
N SER A 186 24.68 4.16 16.46
CA SER A 186 25.42 5.40 16.21
C SER A 186 26.29 5.33 14.95
N VAL A 187 26.83 4.14 14.65
CA VAL A 187 27.63 3.87 13.45
C VAL A 187 26.72 3.72 12.23
N PHE A 188 25.60 2.98 12.34
CA PHE A 188 24.58 2.92 11.30
C PHE A 188 24.03 4.31 10.95
N HIS A 189 23.78 5.17 11.95
CA HIS A 189 23.35 6.54 11.70
C HIS A 189 24.41 7.40 11.01
N ALA A 190 25.70 7.24 11.36
CA ALA A 190 26.80 7.94 10.69
C ALA A 190 26.96 7.47 9.22
N MET A 191 26.85 6.16 8.98
CA MET A 191 26.84 5.59 7.63
C MET A 191 25.61 6.06 6.84
N PHE A 192 24.43 6.09 7.45
CA PHE A 192 23.20 6.61 6.86
C PHE A 192 23.34 8.07 6.42
N LYS A 193 23.74 8.99 7.31
CA LYS A 193 23.91 10.41 6.94
C LYS A 193 25.03 10.62 5.90
N THR A 194 26.01 9.73 5.84
CA THR A 194 27.05 9.74 4.80
C THR A 194 26.49 9.26 3.46
N HIS A 195 25.83 8.11 3.41
CA HIS A 195 25.20 7.53 2.22
C HIS A 195 24.11 8.44 1.66
N GLU A 196 23.21 8.93 2.50
CA GLU A 196 22.15 9.88 2.14
C GLU A 196 22.73 11.16 1.51
N LYS A 197 23.81 11.72 2.08
CA LYS A 197 24.50 12.86 1.46
C LYS A 197 25.12 12.49 0.11
N LEU A 198 25.82 11.36 0.01
CA LEU A 198 26.47 10.94 -1.25
C LEU A 198 25.46 10.65 -2.36
N VAL A 199 24.34 9.99 -2.03
CA VAL A 199 23.21 9.77 -2.94
C VAL A 199 22.61 11.09 -3.38
N ARG A 200 22.24 11.98 -2.45
CA ARG A 200 21.67 13.29 -2.77
C ARG A 200 22.60 14.17 -3.62
N ASP A 201 23.89 14.20 -3.29
CA ASP A 201 24.90 14.96 -4.04
C ASP A 201 25.06 14.41 -5.48
N LEU A 202 25.04 13.08 -5.67
CA LEU A 202 25.03 12.42 -6.98
C LEU A 202 23.72 12.68 -7.75
N GLU A 203 22.58 12.68 -7.07
CA GLU A 203 21.27 12.89 -7.68
C GLU A 203 21.08 14.29 -8.26
N VAL A 204 21.77 15.31 -7.75
CA VAL A 204 21.82 16.63 -8.41
C VAL A 204 22.48 16.56 -9.80
N GLU A 205 23.48 15.68 -9.98
CA GLU A 205 24.04 15.39 -11.30
C GLU A 205 23.06 14.57 -12.16
N LEU A 206 22.42 13.54 -11.59
CA LEU A 206 21.45 12.70 -12.31
C LEU A 206 20.21 13.49 -12.77
N ALA A 207 19.67 14.39 -11.94
CA ALA A 207 18.60 15.31 -12.31
C ALA A 207 18.99 16.20 -13.50
N SER A 208 20.24 16.68 -13.51
CA SER A 208 20.80 17.46 -14.61
C SER A 208 20.95 16.64 -15.90
N ARG A 209 21.15 15.31 -15.81
CA ARG A 209 21.17 14.37 -16.94
C ARG A 209 19.75 14.09 -17.45
N GLU A 210 18.82 13.78 -16.54
CA GLU A 210 17.40 13.54 -16.85
C GLU A 210 16.76 14.76 -17.53
N ALA A 211 17.05 15.97 -17.05
CA ALA A 211 16.52 17.21 -17.60
C ALA A 211 16.96 17.45 -19.05
N ARG A 212 18.24 17.20 -19.37
CA ARG A 212 18.73 17.27 -20.76
C ARG A 212 18.13 16.17 -21.62
N ALA A 213 18.04 14.95 -21.10
CA ALA A 213 17.50 13.82 -21.84
C ALA A 213 16.02 14.02 -22.21
N LEU A 214 15.18 14.40 -21.24
CA LEU A 214 13.78 14.74 -21.46
C LEU A 214 13.60 15.95 -22.38
N ALA A 215 14.41 17.00 -22.24
CA ALA A 215 14.36 18.16 -23.14
C ALA A 215 14.71 17.79 -24.60
N SER A 216 15.75 16.99 -24.83
CA SER A 216 16.16 16.53 -26.15
C SER A 216 15.13 15.57 -26.78
N MET A 217 14.56 14.65 -25.99
CA MET A 217 13.46 13.78 -26.44
C MET A 217 12.22 14.59 -26.83
N HIS A 218 11.80 15.54 -25.99
CA HIS A 218 10.66 16.43 -26.24
C HIS A 218 10.88 17.38 -27.44
N ALA A 219 12.13 17.67 -27.80
CA ALA A 219 12.48 18.41 -29.01
C ALA A 219 12.41 17.51 -30.27
N ALA A 220 13.03 16.33 -30.22
CA ALA A 220 13.07 15.38 -31.33
C ALA A 220 11.68 14.83 -31.72
N LEU A 221 10.76 14.75 -30.75
CA LEU A 221 9.42 14.20 -30.94
C LEU A 221 8.58 14.97 -31.97
N ALA A 222 8.79 16.28 -32.14
CA ALA A 222 8.08 17.10 -33.13
C ALA A 222 8.27 16.62 -34.60
N THR A 223 9.39 15.92 -34.85
CA THR A 223 9.66 15.25 -36.12
C THR A 223 9.22 13.79 -36.07
N TYR A 224 9.64 13.02 -35.06
CA TYR A 224 9.40 11.58 -34.99
C TYR A 224 7.92 11.21 -34.86
N ALA A 225 7.09 12.05 -34.25
CA ALA A 225 5.64 11.88 -34.17
C ALA A 225 4.93 11.78 -35.54
N ARG A 226 5.60 12.12 -36.64
CA ARG A 226 5.10 11.98 -38.02
C ARG A 226 5.32 10.58 -38.61
N GLU A 227 6.16 9.78 -37.98
CA GLU A 227 6.46 8.37 -38.36
C GLU A 227 5.66 7.36 -37.54
N LEU A 228 4.91 7.82 -36.53
CA LEU A 228 4.16 7.01 -35.57
C LEU A 228 2.66 7.00 -35.89
N PRO A 229 1.91 5.96 -35.44
CA PRO A 229 0.46 6.03 -35.36
C PRO A 229 0.03 7.25 -34.52
N PRO A 230 -0.97 8.06 -34.93
CA PRO A 230 -1.32 9.30 -34.26
C PRO A 230 -1.53 9.15 -32.75
N GLU A 231 -2.28 8.11 -32.36
CA GLU A 231 -2.62 7.79 -30.98
C GLU A 231 -1.42 7.32 -30.14
N VAL A 232 -0.38 6.74 -30.77
CA VAL A 232 0.89 6.40 -30.12
C VAL A 232 1.77 7.65 -30.00
N ALA A 233 1.77 8.53 -31.00
CA ALA A 233 2.49 9.80 -30.93
C ALA A 233 1.97 10.69 -29.79
N ASP A 234 0.66 10.66 -29.56
CA ASP A 234 0.01 11.38 -28.45
C ASP A 234 0.38 10.79 -27.08
N ASP A 235 0.40 9.45 -26.95
CA ASP A 235 0.85 8.76 -25.73
C ASP A 235 2.30 9.08 -25.35
N VAL A 236 3.21 9.06 -26.35
CA VAL A 236 4.63 9.34 -26.17
C VAL A 236 4.86 10.80 -25.77
N ASP A 237 4.11 11.72 -26.37
CA ASP A 237 4.16 13.15 -26.05
C ASP A 237 3.63 13.42 -24.64
N LEU A 238 2.52 12.80 -24.25
CA LEU A 238 1.96 12.87 -22.90
C LEU A 238 2.97 12.37 -21.85
N TYR A 239 3.55 11.19 -22.08
CA TYR A 239 4.52 10.58 -21.15
C TYR A 239 5.76 11.44 -20.93
N VAL A 240 6.35 11.98 -22.02
CA VAL A 240 7.57 12.82 -21.95
C VAL A 240 7.26 14.23 -21.43
N THR A 241 6.12 14.81 -21.81
CA THR A 241 5.69 16.14 -21.34
C THR A 241 5.42 16.17 -19.85
N VAL A 242 4.70 15.17 -19.30
CA VAL A 242 4.44 15.10 -17.85
C VAL A 242 5.74 14.87 -17.07
N ALA A 243 6.61 13.95 -17.50
CA ALA A 243 7.92 13.73 -16.87
C ALA A 243 8.73 15.04 -16.80
N ARG A 244 8.80 15.77 -17.92
CA ARG A 244 9.55 17.03 -18.02
C ARG A 244 8.92 18.14 -17.17
N ALA A 245 7.58 18.24 -17.16
CA ALA A 245 6.85 19.22 -16.35
C ALA A 245 7.08 19.04 -14.85
N LEU A 246 7.11 17.78 -14.38
CA LEU A 246 7.42 17.44 -12.99
C LEU A 246 8.87 17.79 -12.63
N LEU A 247 9.81 17.63 -13.57
CA LEU A 247 11.24 17.90 -13.36
C LEU A 247 11.63 19.38 -13.40
N SER A 248 10.89 20.23 -14.11
CA SER A 248 11.17 21.68 -14.21
C SER A 248 10.18 22.57 -13.46
N GLY A 249 9.24 21.99 -12.70
CA GLY A 249 8.17 22.70 -11.99
C GLY A 249 7.24 23.53 -12.90
N THR A 250 7.33 23.33 -14.21
CA THR A 250 6.76 24.18 -15.25
C THR A 250 6.36 23.31 -16.44
N ALA A 251 5.07 23.25 -16.75
CA ALA A 251 4.58 22.46 -17.87
C ALA A 251 5.08 23.05 -19.21
N PRO A 252 5.88 22.32 -20.00
CA PRO A 252 6.16 22.74 -21.36
C PRO A 252 4.95 22.44 -22.24
N GLU A 253 4.69 23.27 -23.24
CA GLU A 253 3.64 22.99 -24.22
C GLU A 253 3.87 21.62 -24.88
N PRO A 254 2.89 20.69 -24.86
CA PRO A 254 2.97 19.43 -25.59
C PRO A 254 3.21 19.65 -27.09
N LYS A 255 3.58 18.62 -27.83
CA LYS A 255 3.70 18.67 -29.30
C LYS A 255 2.43 18.19 -30.01
N ARG A 256 1.63 17.36 -29.34
CA ARG A 256 0.37 16.79 -29.84
C ARG A 256 -0.64 16.43 -28.74
N ALA A 257 -0.17 16.00 -27.57
CA ALA A 257 -1.02 15.51 -26.48
C ALA A 257 -1.92 16.61 -25.92
N ASN A 258 -3.01 16.20 -25.26
CA ASN A 258 -3.96 17.12 -24.65
C ASN A 258 -3.30 17.85 -23.46
N ALA A 259 -3.11 19.17 -23.58
CA ALA A 259 -2.47 19.99 -22.55
C ALA A 259 -3.24 20.00 -21.21
N ALA A 260 -4.56 19.85 -21.22
CA ALA A 260 -5.36 19.76 -19.99
C ALA A 260 -5.21 18.40 -19.29
N GLU A 261 -5.07 17.32 -20.07
CA GLU A 261 -4.76 15.97 -19.56
C GLU A 261 -3.36 15.93 -18.96
N ALA A 262 -2.35 16.43 -19.70
CA ALA A 262 -0.98 16.57 -19.21
C ALA A 262 -0.92 17.39 -17.91
N LYS A 263 -1.62 18.53 -17.86
CA LYS A 263 -1.73 19.32 -16.63
C LYS A 263 -2.41 18.56 -15.49
N SER A 264 -3.51 17.84 -15.74
CA SER A 264 -4.19 17.06 -14.69
C SER A 264 -3.28 16.00 -14.07
N LEU A 265 -2.47 15.32 -14.88
CA LEU A 265 -1.50 14.33 -14.42
C LEU A 265 -0.38 14.98 -13.59
N VAL A 266 0.14 16.13 -14.02
CA VAL A 266 1.11 16.93 -13.27
C VAL A 266 0.54 17.41 -11.94
N ASP A 267 -0.70 17.92 -11.89
CA ASP A 267 -1.34 18.40 -10.67
C ASP A 267 -1.58 17.25 -9.66
N ARG A 268 -2.00 16.07 -10.14
CA ARG A 268 -2.19 14.86 -9.32
C ARG A 268 -0.87 14.35 -8.72
N ALA A 269 0.19 14.25 -9.54
CA ALA A 269 1.52 13.87 -9.07
C ALA A 269 2.16 14.93 -8.17
N THR A 270 1.92 16.22 -8.41
CA THR A 270 2.49 17.32 -7.61
C THR A 270 1.86 17.42 -6.23
N SER A 271 0.53 17.30 -6.16
CA SER A 271 -0.24 17.23 -4.90
C SER A 271 -0.06 15.90 -4.15
N ALA A 272 0.33 14.84 -4.87
CA ALA A 272 0.51 13.48 -4.37
C ALA A 272 -0.70 12.97 -3.54
N SER A 273 -1.90 13.28 -4.03
CA SER A 273 -3.18 13.07 -3.37
C SER A 273 -4.09 12.12 -4.17
N GLY A 274 -5.15 11.60 -3.54
CA GLY A 274 -6.07 10.64 -4.16
C GLY A 274 -5.62 9.16 -4.12
N GLY A 275 -4.37 8.87 -3.79
CA GLY A 275 -3.89 7.49 -3.64
C GLY A 275 -4.03 6.68 -4.93
N LEU A 276 -4.57 5.45 -4.83
CA LEU A 276 -4.92 4.61 -5.97
C LEU A 276 -6.11 5.22 -6.74
N THR A 277 -5.82 5.88 -7.86
CA THR A 277 -6.83 6.47 -8.75
C THR A 277 -6.91 5.69 -10.06
N THR A 278 -8.12 5.35 -10.52
CA THR A 278 -8.32 4.82 -11.88
C THR A 278 -8.42 5.97 -12.88
N LEU A 279 -7.61 5.92 -13.95
CA LEU A 279 -7.62 6.88 -15.06
C LEU A 279 -7.51 6.14 -16.40
N THR A 280 -8.07 6.70 -17.47
CA THR A 280 -7.83 6.21 -18.83
C THR A 280 -6.52 6.80 -19.35
N LEU A 281 -5.55 5.94 -19.68
CA LEU A 281 -4.25 6.32 -20.27
C LEU A 281 -3.83 5.26 -21.29
N PHE A 282 -3.14 5.67 -22.37
CA PHE A 282 -2.61 4.77 -23.40
C PHE A 282 -3.66 3.83 -24.04
N GLY A 283 -4.92 4.30 -24.08
CA GLY A 283 -6.05 3.60 -24.67
C GLY A 283 -6.82 2.64 -23.75
N ARG A 284 -6.56 2.59 -22.44
CA ARG A 284 -7.35 1.79 -21.48
C ARG A 284 -7.47 2.44 -20.09
N PRO A 285 -8.47 2.09 -19.27
CA PRO A 285 -8.44 2.38 -17.84
C PRO A 285 -7.30 1.62 -17.14
N ARG A 286 -6.64 2.28 -16.18
CA ARG A 286 -5.57 1.73 -15.34
C ARG A 286 -5.55 2.40 -13.97
N VAL A 287 -5.04 1.69 -12.97
CA VAL A 287 -4.85 2.24 -11.61
C VAL A 287 -3.47 2.88 -11.48
N VAL A 288 -3.39 4.09 -10.93
CA VAL A 288 -2.13 4.81 -10.63
C VAL A 288 -2.14 5.25 -9.18
N ASP A 289 -1.08 4.92 -8.43
CA ASP A 289 -0.90 5.37 -7.05
C ASP A 289 -0.22 6.74 -7.00
N PHE A 290 -1.02 7.80 -6.97
CA PHE A 290 -0.52 9.16 -6.88
C PHE A 290 0.11 9.50 -5.53
N SER A 291 -0.11 8.71 -4.46
CA SER A 291 0.54 8.95 -3.17
C SER A 291 2.07 8.76 -3.22
N GLN A 292 2.57 7.99 -4.20
CA GLN A 292 3.99 7.69 -4.32
C GLN A 292 4.83 8.90 -4.69
N TYR A 293 4.23 9.86 -5.40
CA TYR A 293 4.89 11.07 -5.89
C TYR A 293 5.16 12.09 -4.78
N ARG A 294 4.73 11.81 -3.54
CA ARG A 294 5.05 12.64 -2.37
C ARG A 294 6.55 12.53 -2.04
N PRO A 295 7.33 13.63 -2.14
CA PRO A 295 8.73 13.65 -1.72
C PRO A 295 8.85 13.29 -0.24
N ARG A 296 9.81 12.41 0.07
CA ARG A 296 10.02 11.78 1.38
C ARG A 296 11.52 11.63 1.61
N GLY A 297 11.99 11.74 2.85
CA GLY A 297 13.43 11.78 3.14
C GLY A 297 14.13 12.99 2.52
N HIS A 298 15.38 12.85 2.06
CA HIS A 298 16.19 13.96 1.55
C HIS A 298 15.58 14.67 0.34
N TYR A 299 14.70 14.01 -0.43
CA TYR A 299 13.96 14.64 -1.53
C TYR A 299 13.05 15.79 -1.09
N ALA A 300 12.65 15.82 0.19
CA ALA A 300 11.85 16.89 0.77
C ALA A 300 12.69 18.07 1.33
N GLU A 301 14.02 18.04 1.21
CA GLU A 301 14.91 19.13 1.69
C GLU A 301 14.98 20.32 0.72
N SER A 302 14.72 20.13 -0.58
CA SER A 302 14.71 21.20 -1.58
C SER A 302 13.67 20.96 -2.69
N GLU A 303 13.28 22.04 -3.37
CA GLU A 303 12.30 21.97 -4.46
C GLU A 303 12.88 21.28 -5.70
N GLU A 304 14.17 21.43 -6.01
CA GLU A 304 14.81 20.73 -7.14
C GLU A 304 14.81 19.21 -6.92
N LEU A 305 15.10 18.76 -5.69
CA LEU A 305 15.06 17.34 -5.34
C LEU A 305 13.61 16.80 -5.27
N SER A 306 12.65 17.65 -4.89
CA SER A 306 11.21 17.32 -4.93
C SER A 306 10.66 17.23 -6.36
N GLN A 307 11.19 18.01 -7.30
CA GLN A 307 10.87 17.94 -8.73
C GLN A 307 11.49 16.70 -9.37
N TYR A 308 12.78 16.47 -9.16
CA TYR A 308 13.48 15.26 -9.59
C TYR A 308 12.81 13.98 -9.06
N PHE A 309 12.51 13.91 -7.76
CA PHE A 309 11.80 12.77 -7.19
C PHE A 309 10.48 12.48 -7.91
N ARG A 310 9.64 13.50 -8.19
CA ARG A 310 8.37 13.31 -8.90
C ARG A 310 8.58 12.84 -10.35
N ALA A 311 9.56 13.39 -11.04
CA ALA A 311 9.86 13.03 -12.44
C ALA A 311 10.44 11.62 -12.56
N SER A 312 11.45 11.27 -11.77
CA SER A 312 12.00 9.92 -11.76
C SER A 312 11.02 8.89 -11.20
N MET A 313 10.10 9.29 -10.31
CA MET A 313 8.98 8.44 -9.85
C MET A 313 7.95 8.21 -10.98
N TRP A 314 7.65 9.21 -11.82
CA TRP A 314 6.84 9.03 -13.04
C TRP A 314 7.53 8.05 -14.00
N LEU A 315 8.82 8.27 -14.26
CA LEU A 315 9.63 7.45 -15.16
C LEU A 315 9.90 6.02 -14.65
N SER A 316 9.65 5.73 -13.36
CA SER A 316 9.84 4.41 -12.74
C SER A 316 8.55 3.70 -12.34
N ARG A 317 7.44 4.41 -12.08
CA ARG A 317 6.16 3.82 -11.66
C ARG A 317 5.07 3.84 -12.73
N LEU A 318 5.16 4.68 -13.76
CA LEU A 318 4.19 4.62 -14.86
C LEU A 318 4.69 3.66 -15.95
N GLU A 319 4.25 2.41 -15.87
CA GLU A 319 4.69 1.35 -16.77
C GLU A 319 3.83 1.23 -18.04
N LEU A 320 4.45 0.75 -19.12
CA LEU A 320 3.76 0.33 -20.33
C LEU A 320 3.74 -1.20 -20.39
N ASN A 321 2.53 -1.78 -20.45
CA ASN A 321 2.34 -3.22 -20.51
C ASN A 321 2.71 -3.76 -21.90
N LEU A 322 3.71 -4.66 -21.96
CA LEU A 322 4.20 -5.25 -23.22
C LEU A 322 3.57 -6.62 -23.51
N VAL A 323 3.48 -7.46 -22.48
CA VAL A 323 2.86 -8.80 -22.54
C VAL A 323 2.14 -9.08 -21.23
N SER A 324 0.81 -9.15 -21.27
CA SER A 324 -0.06 -9.24 -20.08
C SER A 324 0.14 -10.52 -19.26
N ARG A 325 0.64 -11.62 -19.84
CA ARG A 325 0.75 -12.93 -19.17
C ARG A 325 -0.61 -13.32 -18.54
N ALA A 326 -0.74 -13.39 -17.21
CA ALA A 326 -2.01 -13.63 -16.53
C ALA A 326 -2.87 -12.37 -16.36
N SER A 327 -2.27 -11.20 -16.19
CA SER A 327 -2.99 -9.92 -16.10
C SER A 327 -2.16 -8.73 -16.55
N ARG A 328 -2.78 -7.82 -17.32
CA ARG A 328 -2.31 -6.45 -17.55
C ARG A 328 -1.79 -5.82 -16.25
N SER A 329 -0.65 -5.15 -16.32
CA SER A 329 -0.10 -4.37 -15.20
C SER A 329 -0.97 -3.13 -14.97
N SER A 330 -1.19 -2.77 -13.69
CA SER A 330 -2.13 -1.71 -13.31
C SER A 330 -3.56 -1.94 -13.84
N GLN A 331 -4.00 -3.20 -13.97
CA GLN A 331 -5.37 -3.57 -14.35
C GLN A 331 -6.38 -3.07 -13.28
N PRO A 332 -7.43 -2.32 -13.66
CA PRO A 332 -8.49 -1.92 -12.72
C PRO A 332 -9.46 -3.07 -12.43
N GLY A 333 -10.13 -2.99 -11.28
CA GLY A 333 -11.02 -4.05 -10.79
C GLY A 333 -10.27 -5.18 -10.07
N ILE A 334 -10.99 -6.27 -9.81
CA ILE A 334 -10.54 -7.41 -8.98
C ILE A 334 -10.21 -8.67 -9.80
N THR A 335 -10.36 -8.63 -11.12
CA THR A 335 -10.20 -9.80 -12.02
C THR A 335 -8.93 -9.68 -12.89
N PRO A 336 -8.04 -10.69 -12.91
CA PRO A 336 -6.95 -10.79 -13.88
C PRO A 336 -7.44 -10.66 -15.32
N ASN A 337 -6.78 -9.79 -16.11
CA ASN A 337 -7.13 -9.59 -17.52
C ASN A 337 -5.93 -9.88 -18.43
N PRO A 338 -5.86 -11.06 -19.09
CA PRO A 338 -4.73 -11.46 -19.92
C PRO A 338 -4.74 -10.85 -21.34
N GLU A 339 -5.75 -10.06 -21.71
CA GLU A 339 -5.84 -9.46 -23.04
C GLU A 339 -4.61 -8.59 -23.38
N PRO A 340 -4.20 -8.51 -24.66
CA PRO A 340 -3.08 -7.70 -25.08
C PRO A 340 -3.34 -6.19 -24.91
N THR A 341 -2.23 -5.43 -24.87
CA THR A 341 -2.20 -3.96 -24.78
C THR A 341 -1.34 -3.39 -25.91
N PRO A 342 -1.76 -3.57 -27.17
CA PRO A 342 -0.85 -3.38 -28.31
C PRO A 342 -0.47 -1.90 -28.54
N ARG A 343 -1.28 -0.95 -28.06
CA ARG A 343 -0.96 0.48 -28.03
C ARG A 343 0.21 0.78 -27.08
N GLU A 344 0.14 0.36 -25.82
CA GLU A 344 1.24 0.48 -24.84
C GLU A 344 2.53 -0.19 -25.34
N ALA A 345 2.42 -1.38 -25.92
CA ALA A 345 3.57 -2.12 -26.44
C ALA A 345 4.31 -1.37 -27.57
N VAL A 346 3.60 -0.59 -28.39
CA VAL A 346 4.20 0.23 -29.45
C VAL A 346 4.63 1.61 -28.93
N ALA A 347 3.91 2.20 -27.97
CA ALA A 347 4.35 3.41 -27.27
C ALA A 347 5.69 3.20 -26.56
N ALA A 348 5.92 2.02 -25.96
CA ALA A 348 7.17 1.68 -25.31
C ALA A 348 8.33 1.61 -26.32
N LEU A 349 8.12 0.95 -27.46
CA LEU A 349 9.08 0.93 -28.58
C LEU A 349 9.36 2.35 -29.09
N ALA A 350 8.34 3.19 -29.20
CA ALA A 350 8.47 4.57 -29.64
C ALA A 350 9.24 5.44 -28.62
N ILE A 351 9.06 5.27 -27.31
CA ILE A 351 9.88 5.96 -26.28
C ILE A 351 11.36 5.54 -26.41
N ALA A 352 11.63 4.25 -26.61
CA ALA A 352 12.99 3.73 -26.76
C ALA A 352 13.66 4.20 -28.07
N GLU A 353 12.94 4.18 -29.20
CA GLU A 353 13.41 4.76 -30.47
C GLU A 353 13.59 6.28 -30.36
N LEU A 354 12.71 7.02 -29.67
CA LEU A 354 12.84 8.45 -29.43
C LEU A 354 14.10 8.78 -28.62
N ALA A 355 14.37 8.03 -27.54
CA ALA A 355 15.58 8.21 -26.73
C ALA A 355 16.87 7.98 -27.55
N SER A 356 16.83 7.03 -28.48
CA SER A 356 17.89 6.77 -29.46
C SER A 356 18.06 7.92 -30.46
N ARG A 357 16.97 8.32 -31.13
CA ARG A 357 16.92 9.40 -32.14
C ARG A 357 17.31 10.77 -31.57
N ALA A 358 17.02 11.01 -30.29
CA ALA A 358 17.43 12.22 -29.56
C ALA A 358 18.88 12.18 -29.05
N GLY A 359 19.62 11.08 -29.25
CA GLY A 359 21.01 10.92 -28.78
C GLY A 359 21.17 10.73 -27.27
N THR A 360 20.09 10.45 -26.55
CA THR A 360 20.03 10.54 -25.07
C THR A 360 20.40 9.26 -24.32
N LEU A 361 20.58 8.13 -25.03
CA LEU A 361 20.81 6.82 -24.40
C LEU A 361 22.00 6.81 -23.43
N SER A 362 23.04 7.60 -23.66
CA SER A 362 24.22 7.69 -22.78
C SER A 362 23.94 8.35 -21.42
N ASP A 363 23.01 9.32 -21.35
CA ASP A 363 22.54 9.90 -20.09
C ASP A 363 21.59 8.91 -19.37
N TRP A 364 20.69 8.25 -20.10
CA TRP A 364 19.84 7.18 -19.53
C TRP A 364 20.65 5.99 -18.99
N ASP A 365 21.71 5.58 -19.70
CA ASP A 365 22.64 4.54 -19.24
C ASP A 365 23.40 4.97 -17.97
N ALA A 366 23.59 6.27 -17.75
CA ALA A 366 24.24 6.78 -16.54
C ALA A 366 23.31 6.70 -15.32
N LEU A 367 22.04 7.06 -15.46
CA LEU A 367 21.02 6.84 -14.43
C LEU A 367 20.83 5.35 -14.14
N GLU A 368 20.67 4.52 -15.18
CA GLU A 368 20.47 3.08 -15.06
C GLU A 368 21.69 2.37 -14.44
N ARG A 369 22.93 2.84 -14.67
CA ARG A 369 24.09 2.36 -13.89
C ARG A 369 24.04 2.81 -12.43
N ALA A 370 23.85 4.11 -12.17
CA ALA A 370 23.84 4.65 -10.80
C ALA A 370 22.79 3.95 -9.91
N TRP A 371 21.57 3.79 -10.41
CA TRP A 371 20.51 3.08 -9.71
C TRP A 371 20.81 1.57 -9.52
N SER A 372 21.63 0.97 -10.39
CA SER A 372 22.06 -0.44 -10.26
C SER A 372 23.08 -0.64 -9.15
N GLU A 373 24.11 0.20 -9.08
CA GLU A 373 25.16 0.11 -8.04
C GLU A 373 24.60 0.47 -6.65
N ILE A 374 23.60 1.35 -6.58
CA ILE A 374 22.97 1.76 -5.32
C ILE A 374 22.01 0.69 -4.78
N ALA A 375 21.05 0.22 -5.59
CA ALA A 375 19.91 -0.56 -5.10
C ALA A 375 19.64 -1.86 -5.87
N GLY A 376 20.60 -2.33 -6.67
CA GLY A 376 20.47 -3.56 -7.43
C GLY A 376 19.64 -3.41 -8.71
N ARG A 377 19.21 -4.55 -9.28
CA ARG A 377 18.70 -4.60 -10.67
C ARG A 377 17.18 -4.38 -10.77
N ARG A 378 16.76 -3.95 -11.97
CA ARG A 378 15.37 -3.97 -12.43
C ARG A 378 15.03 -5.33 -13.07
N GLU A 379 13.76 -5.72 -13.04
CA GLU A 379 13.25 -6.94 -13.70
C GLU A 379 12.50 -6.66 -15.01
N ASP A 380 12.13 -5.41 -15.26
CA ASP A 380 11.39 -4.99 -16.44
C ASP A 380 12.30 -4.69 -17.64
N VAL A 381 11.70 -4.50 -18.83
CA VAL A 381 12.46 -4.22 -20.04
C VAL A 381 12.97 -2.78 -20.02
N SER A 382 14.28 -2.59 -20.10
CA SER A 382 14.90 -1.25 -20.21
C SER A 382 14.84 -0.68 -21.64
N PRO A 383 15.12 0.63 -21.85
CA PRO A 383 15.17 1.21 -23.20
C PRO A 383 16.13 0.49 -24.16
N ARG A 384 17.32 0.07 -23.68
CA ARG A 384 18.25 -0.77 -24.47
C ARG A 384 17.73 -2.18 -24.69
N GLY A 385 16.98 -2.75 -23.74
CA GLY A 385 16.26 -4.01 -23.90
C GLY A 385 15.26 -3.95 -25.05
N LEU A 386 14.41 -2.91 -25.09
CA LEU A 386 13.47 -2.68 -26.18
C LEU A 386 14.14 -2.45 -27.53
N LEU A 387 15.22 -1.67 -27.61
CA LEU A 387 15.97 -1.51 -28.87
C LEU A 387 16.59 -2.84 -29.34
N SER A 388 17.06 -3.67 -28.41
CA SER A 388 17.60 -5.01 -28.70
C SER A 388 16.53 -6.03 -29.12
N LEU A 389 15.27 -5.83 -28.71
CA LEU A 389 14.10 -6.57 -29.19
C LEU A 389 13.64 -6.03 -30.55
N ARG A 390 13.59 -4.71 -30.73
CA ARG A 390 13.24 -4.01 -31.97
C ARG A 390 14.12 -4.44 -33.15
N ALA A 391 15.42 -4.65 -32.91
CA ALA A 391 16.38 -5.14 -33.89
C ALA A 391 16.18 -6.61 -34.30
N LYS A 392 15.43 -7.41 -33.52
CA LYS A 392 15.05 -8.80 -33.85
C LYS A 392 13.67 -8.89 -34.53
N MET A 393 12.91 -7.80 -34.53
CA MET A 393 11.62 -7.68 -35.22
C MET A 393 11.84 -7.25 -36.68
N PRO A 394 10.88 -7.50 -37.60
CA PRO A 394 10.99 -7.03 -38.98
C PRO A 394 11.28 -5.51 -39.10
N PRO A 395 12.07 -5.09 -40.09
CA PRO A 395 12.30 -3.68 -40.38
C PRO A 395 11.05 -3.01 -40.93
N GLY A 396 10.90 -1.70 -40.70
CA GLY A 396 9.74 -0.90 -41.12
C GLY A 396 9.29 0.12 -40.07
N PRO A 397 8.25 0.93 -40.36
CA PRO A 397 7.64 1.82 -39.38
C PRO A 397 6.97 1.05 -38.24
N LEU A 398 6.79 1.71 -37.09
CA LEU A 398 6.05 1.15 -35.97
C LEU A 398 4.54 1.20 -36.27
N THR A 399 3.83 0.09 -36.09
CA THR A 399 2.36 0.03 -36.19
C THR A 399 1.77 -0.88 -35.12
N ILE A 400 0.59 -0.54 -34.58
CA ILE A 400 -0.08 -1.36 -33.56
C ILE A 400 -0.32 -2.80 -34.06
N ALA A 401 -0.76 -2.95 -35.33
CA ALA A 401 -1.10 -4.24 -35.92
C ALA A 401 0.11 -5.17 -36.13
N SER A 402 1.27 -4.66 -36.57
CA SER A 402 2.45 -5.50 -36.86
C SER A 402 3.46 -5.55 -35.72
N SER A 403 3.70 -4.43 -35.03
CA SER A 403 4.82 -4.30 -34.09
C SER A 403 4.53 -4.92 -32.73
N ALA A 404 3.31 -4.80 -32.18
CA ALA A 404 2.99 -5.41 -30.89
C ALA A 404 3.02 -6.95 -30.91
N PRO A 405 2.43 -7.66 -31.89
CA PRO A 405 2.57 -9.12 -31.99
C PRO A 405 4.01 -9.57 -32.26
N ALA A 406 4.80 -8.78 -33.00
CA ALA A 406 6.21 -9.07 -33.23
C ALA A 406 7.06 -8.88 -31.95
N LEU A 407 6.80 -7.85 -31.15
CA LEU A 407 7.44 -7.66 -29.84
C LEU A 407 7.08 -8.80 -28.87
N THR A 408 5.80 -9.21 -28.83
CA THR A 408 5.35 -10.34 -28.01
C THR A 408 6.11 -11.63 -28.35
N ARG A 409 6.31 -11.92 -29.65
CA ARG A 409 7.13 -13.05 -30.11
C ARG A 409 8.60 -12.89 -29.77
N ALA A 410 9.16 -11.68 -29.87
CA ALA A 410 10.57 -11.41 -29.52
C ALA A 410 10.86 -11.51 -28.02
N ILE A 411 9.87 -11.24 -27.17
CA ILE A 411 9.92 -11.41 -25.71
C ILE A 411 9.83 -12.89 -25.33
N GLY A 412 8.95 -13.66 -25.97
CA GLY A 412 8.81 -15.11 -25.75
C GLY A 412 8.54 -15.46 -24.29
N ALA A 413 9.37 -16.31 -23.68
CA ALA A 413 9.32 -16.66 -22.26
C ALA A 413 10.20 -15.75 -21.35
N GLY A 414 10.89 -14.76 -21.91
CA GLY A 414 11.80 -13.88 -21.17
C GLY A 414 11.10 -12.86 -20.27
N TYR A 415 11.91 -12.12 -19.50
CA TYR A 415 11.50 -11.05 -18.59
C TYR A 415 10.44 -11.48 -17.55
N ALA A 416 10.67 -12.62 -16.91
CA ALA A 416 9.90 -13.04 -15.74
C ALA A 416 10.21 -12.08 -14.57
N ARG A 417 9.15 -11.51 -13.99
CA ARG A 417 9.21 -10.69 -12.77
C ARG A 417 8.85 -11.54 -11.56
N THR A 418 9.52 -11.32 -10.44
CA THR A 418 9.20 -11.94 -9.14
C THR A 418 8.24 -11.09 -8.32
N THR A 419 8.30 -9.77 -8.47
CA THR A 419 7.79 -8.84 -7.46
C THR A 419 6.72 -7.88 -8.03
N ARG A 420 5.53 -7.89 -7.40
CA ARG A 420 4.44 -6.94 -7.67
C ARG A 420 4.82 -5.54 -7.17
N VAL A 421 5.20 -4.64 -8.06
CA VAL A 421 5.49 -3.21 -7.75
C VAL A 421 4.46 -2.24 -8.34
N HIS A 422 3.31 -2.74 -8.81
CA HIS A 422 2.15 -1.98 -9.26
C HIS A 422 0.87 -2.63 -8.71
N TYR A 423 -0.25 -1.90 -8.69
CA TYR A 423 -1.56 -2.48 -8.37
C TYR A 423 -1.89 -3.61 -9.35
N MET A 424 -2.33 -4.76 -8.83
CA MET A 424 -2.76 -5.91 -9.63
C MET A 424 -3.89 -6.67 -8.91
N PRO A 425 -4.87 -7.22 -9.65
CA PRO A 425 -5.91 -8.07 -9.09
C PRO A 425 -5.36 -9.42 -8.60
N GLN A 426 -6.09 -10.09 -7.70
CA GLN A 426 -5.73 -11.39 -7.15
C GLN A 426 -5.59 -12.48 -8.23
N GLY A 427 -4.55 -13.32 -8.10
CA GLY A 427 -4.25 -14.36 -9.09
C GLY A 427 -3.49 -13.85 -10.33
N SER A 428 -2.84 -12.68 -10.25
CA SER A 428 -2.05 -12.10 -11.36
C SER A 428 -0.69 -12.78 -11.56
N THR A 429 -0.66 -14.11 -11.61
CA THR A 429 0.57 -14.90 -11.76
C THR A 429 0.49 -15.86 -12.95
N PRO A 430 1.52 -15.92 -13.83
CA PRO A 430 2.75 -15.14 -13.82
C PRO A 430 2.57 -13.66 -14.19
N LEU A 431 3.41 -12.80 -13.62
CA LEU A 431 3.36 -11.34 -13.75
C LEU A 431 3.63 -10.83 -15.18
N PRO A 432 2.99 -9.72 -15.60
CA PRO A 432 3.15 -9.14 -16.93
C PRO A 432 4.55 -8.61 -17.19
N VAL A 433 5.01 -8.76 -18.43
CA VAL A 433 6.22 -8.09 -18.94
C VAL A 433 5.86 -6.63 -19.24
N ILE A 434 6.62 -5.71 -18.67
CA ILE A 434 6.40 -4.26 -18.75
C ILE A 434 7.67 -3.54 -19.18
N PHE A 435 7.53 -2.26 -19.53
CA PHE A 435 8.60 -1.28 -19.70
C PHE A 435 8.34 -0.07 -18.78
N THR A 436 9.39 0.43 -18.15
CA THR A 436 9.47 1.81 -17.65
C THR A 436 10.74 2.47 -18.17
N MET A 437 10.91 3.79 -18.04
CA MET A 437 12.17 4.41 -18.45
C MET A 437 13.29 4.07 -17.45
N LEU A 438 13.04 4.31 -16.16
CA LEU A 438 13.97 4.10 -15.05
C LEU A 438 13.43 2.98 -14.14
N GLY A 439 13.85 1.73 -14.37
CA GLY A 439 13.24 0.56 -13.70
C GLY A 439 13.30 0.65 -12.16
N PRO A 440 12.20 0.41 -11.44
CA PRO A 440 12.24 0.32 -9.99
C PRO A 440 13.04 -0.92 -9.60
N ARG A 441 13.92 -0.78 -8.60
CA ARG A 441 14.86 -1.84 -8.23
C ARG A 441 14.20 -2.88 -7.35
N ILE A 442 14.36 -4.15 -7.71
CA ILE A 442 13.72 -5.26 -7.02
C ILE A 442 14.67 -5.75 -5.92
N VAL A 443 14.64 -5.01 -4.81
CA VAL A 443 15.41 -5.30 -3.60
C VAL A 443 14.87 -6.53 -2.87
N SER A 444 15.78 -7.36 -2.34
CA SER A 444 15.46 -8.70 -1.86
C SER A 444 14.52 -8.76 -0.66
N ASP A 445 14.48 -7.71 0.17
CA ASP A 445 13.51 -7.59 1.27
C ASP A 445 12.09 -7.31 0.76
N THR A 446 11.91 -6.55 -0.32
CA THR A 446 10.61 -6.40 -0.96
C THR A 446 10.15 -7.73 -1.56
N THR A 447 11.03 -8.48 -2.23
CA THR A 447 10.69 -9.80 -2.79
C THR A 447 10.33 -10.79 -1.69
N ALA A 448 11.13 -10.88 -0.63
CA ALA A 448 10.86 -11.77 0.51
C ALA A 448 9.55 -11.43 1.23
N ALA A 449 9.19 -10.15 1.34
CA ALA A 449 7.93 -9.72 1.93
C ALA A 449 6.69 -10.14 1.12
N THR A 450 6.81 -10.46 -0.17
CA THR A 450 5.67 -10.95 -0.98
C THR A 450 5.10 -12.28 -0.47
N HIS A 451 5.92 -13.10 0.19
CA HIS A 451 5.46 -14.35 0.84
C HIS A 451 4.56 -14.10 2.05
N LEU A 452 4.55 -12.88 2.62
CA LEU A 452 3.96 -12.60 3.93
C LEU A 452 2.61 -11.88 3.87
N VAL A 453 2.04 -11.79 2.67
CA VAL A 453 0.77 -11.12 2.35
C VAL A 453 -0.17 -12.03 1.58
N HIS A 454 -1.40 -11.54 1.36
CA HIS A 454 -2.58 -12.26 0.88
C HIS A 454 -2.35 -13.39 -0.14
N SER A 455 -1.56 -13.18 -1.19
CA SER A 455 -1.27 -14.17 -2.23
C SER A 455 -0.64 -15.48 -1.70
N ASP A 456 0.15 -15.39 -0.63
CA ASP A 456 0.83 -16.53 0.01
C ASP A 456 0.28 -16.82 1.43
N VAL A 457 -0.45 -15.87 2.03
CA VAL A 457 -1.09 -15.93 3.35
C VAL A 457 -2.45 -15.24 3.29
N SER A 458 -3.52 -15.98 2.94
CA SER A 458 -4.89 -15.42 2.82
C SER A 458 -5.33 -14.64 4.08
N GLY A 459 -6.18 -13.64 3.87
CA GLY A 459 -6.59 -12.65 4.87
C GLY A 459 -5.52 -11.64 5.34
N ARG A 460 -4.23 -11.81 4.99
CA ARG A 460 -3.15 -10.92 5.51
C ARG A 460 -2.76 -9.80 4.55
N ALA A 461 -3.20 -8.58 4.84
CA ALA A 461 -2.93 -7.41 4.00
C ALA A 461 -1.45 -6.94 4.02
N THR A 462 -0.80 -6.90 5.19
CA THR A 462 0.50 -6.22 5.36
C THR A 462 1.43 -6.95 6.34
N PRO A 463 2.75 -7.00 6.10
CA PRO A 463 3.74 -7.44 7.08
C PRO A 463 4.11 -6.32 8.06
N GLY A 464 4.63 -6.69 9.24
CA GLY A 464 5.15 -5.76 10.25
C GLY A 464 6.66 -5.83 10.42
N ILE A 465 7.23 -4.98 11.28
CA ILE A 465 8.69 -4.94 11.52
C ILE A 465 9.22 -6.23 12.18
N ALA A 466 8.37 -6.97 12.90
CA ALA A 466 8.73 -8.27 13.47
C ALA A 466 8.87 -9.36 12.39
N ASP A 467 8.09 -9.31 11.31
CA ASP A 467 8.30 -10.15 10.13
C ASP A 467 9.67 -9.89 9.51
N VAL A 468 10.00 -8.62 9.29
CA VAL A 468 11.28 -8.18 8.70
C VAL A 468 12.46 -8.60 9.59
N ALA A 469 12.38 -8.36 10.90
CA ALA A 469 13.43 -8.80 11.82
C ALA A 469 13.59 -10.34 11.86
N TRP A 470 12.49 -11.11 11.78
CA TRP A 470 12.58 -12.56 11.62
C TRP A 470 13.30 -12.95 10.32
N MET A 471 12.90 -12.39 9.17
CA MET A 471 13.51 -12.70 7.87
C MET A 471 15.01 -12.34 7.82
N LEU A 472 15.42 -11.27 8.50
CA LEU A 472 16.82 -10.86 8.63
C LEU A 472 17.65 -11.78 9.55
N GLY A 473 17.01 -12.69 10.31
CA GLY A 473 17.67 -13.68 11.16
C GLY A 473 17.54 -13.46 12.67
N HIS A 474 16.68 -12.55 13.12
CA HIS A 474 16.51 -12.28 14.56
C HIS A 474 15.42 -13.17 15.17
N ASP A 475 15.81 -14.32 15.71
CA ASP A 475 14.84 -15.35 16.13
C ASP A 475 13.86 -14.91 17.24
N HIS A 476 14.25 -13.95 18.09
CA HIS A 476 13.36 -13.43 19.14
C HIS A 476 12.09 -12.76 18.56
N ALA A 477 12.15 -12.28 17.31
CA ALA A 477 11.03 -11.61 16.64
C ALA A 477 9.77 -12.49 16.54
N LYS A 478 9.91 -13.82 16.44
CA LYS A 478 8.78 -14.76 16.41
C LYS A 478 7.95 -14.74 17.69
N GLY A 479 8.55 -14.31 18.82
CA GLY A 479 7.86 -14.08 20.08
C GLY A 479 6.81 -12.96 20.04
N TYR A 480 6.99 -11.99 19.14
CA TYR A 480 6.05 -10.88 18.90
C TYR A 480 4.97 -11.22 17.86
N LEU A 481 5.22 -12.22 17.01
CA LEU A 481 4.28 -12.65 15.95
C LEU A 481 3.21 -13.64 16.45
N LYS A 482 3.10 -13.93 17.75
CA LYS A 482 2.18 -14.95 18.31
C LYS A 482 0.73 -14.77 17.86
N THR A 483 0.19 -13.55 17.93
CA THR A 483 -1.20 -13.26 17.52
C THR A 483 -1.39 -13.46 16.02
N GLU A 484 -0.41 -13.02 15.21
CA GLU A 484 -0.43 -13.18 13.75
C GLU A 484 -0.31 -14.64 13.33
N LEU A 485 0.55 -15.42 13.99
CA LEU A 485 0.72 -16.86 13.76
C LEU A 485 -0.52 -17.67 14.15
N ALA A 486 -1.25 -17.24 15.19
CA ALA A 486 -2.53 -17.84 15.57
C ALA A 486 -3.67 -17.46 14.61
N ARG A 487 -3.62 -16.25 14.03
CA ARG A 487 -4.60 -15.76 13.06
C ARG A 487 -4.38 -16.31 11.64
N PHE A 488 -3.13 -16.54 11.26
CA PHE A 488 -2.72 -16.89 9.90
C PHE A 488 -1.84 -18.17 9.88
N PRO A 489 -2.44 -19.37 9.83
CA PRO A 489 -1.70 -20.63 9.96
C PRO A 489 -0.54 -20.81 8.96
N ALA A 490 -0.69 -20.31 7.73
CA ALA A 490 0.34 -20.39 6.69
C ALA A 490 1.59 -19.54 6.99
N LEU A 491 1.46 -18.47 7.78
CA LEU A 491 2.52 -17.49 8.04
C LEU A 491 3.78 -18.13 8.63
N ALA A 492 3.62 -19.19 9.42
CA ALA A 492 4.73 -19.91 10.03
C ALA A 492 5.74 -20.48 9.00
N SER A 493 5.25 -21.00 7.86
CA SER A 493 6.11 -21.50 6.77
C SER A 493 6.62 -20.34 5.92
N LYS A 494 5.75 -19.38 5.61
CA LYS A 494 6.08 -18.26 4.72
C LYS A 494 7.14 -17.32 5.29
N LEU A 495 7.23 -17.20 6.62
CA LEU A 495 8.33 -16.55 7.32
C LEU A 495 9.69 -17.22 7.07
N GLU A 496 9.72 -18.55 6.88
CA GLU A 496 10.95 -19.26 6.49
C GLU A 496 11.26 -19.10 5.00
N ASP A 497 10.24 -19.00 4.13
CA ASP A 497 10.42 -18.67 2.71
C ASP A 497 11.04 -17.27 2.54
N GLY A 498 10.46 -16.26 3.19
CA GLY A 498 11.03 -14.90 3.19
C GLY A 498 12.46 -14.85 3.76
N ARG A 499 12.73 -15.57 4.85
CA ARG A 499 14.07 -15.72 5.42
C ARG A 499 15.05 -16.38 4.43
N ARG A 500 14.63 -17.40 3.68
CA ARG A 500 15.43 -18.03 2.61
C ARG A 500 15.71 -17.03 1.48
N THR A 501 14.69 -16.32 0.99
CA THR A 501 14.79 -15.35 -0.10
C THR A 501 15.76 -14.20 0.22
N ILE A 502 15.66 -13.59 1.40
CA ILE A 502 16.65 -12.59 1.88
C ILE A 502 18.05 -13.22 2.06
N SER A 503 18.13 -14.49 2.48
CA SER A 503 19.41 -15.12 2.77
C SER A 503 20.21 -15.55 1.55
N ALA A 504 19.54 -15.88 0.44
CA ALA A 504 20.15 -16.23 -0.84
C ALA A 504 20.46 -15.01 -1.74
N ALA A 505 20.03 -13.80 -1.35
CA ALA A 505 20.24 -12.61 -2.15
C ALA A 505 21.72 -12.18 -2.21
N PRO A 506 22.25 -11.79 -3.38
CA PRO A 506 23.61 -11.27 -3.50
C PRO A 506 23.72 -9.88 -2.84
N GLY A 507 24.78 -9.67 -2.06
CA GLY A 507 25.11 -8.37 -1.45
C GLY A 507 26.09 -7.55 -2.30
N THR A 508 25.87 -7.48 -3.61
CA THR A 508 26.82 -6.88 -4.57
C THR A 508 26.67 -5.38 -4.75
N ASP A 509 25.44 -4.85 -4.60
CA ASP A 509 25.13 -3.42 -4.59
C ASP A 509 25.15 -2.84 -3.16
N ILE A 510 25.15 -1.52 -3.03
CA ILE A 510 25.28 -0.82 -1.74
C ILE A 510 24.12 -1.15 -0.79
N TYR A 511 22.89 -1.24 -1.31
CA TYR A 511 21.71 -1.63 -0.55
C TYR A 511 21.83 -3.06 -0.02
N GLY A 512 22.22 -4.02 -0.87
CA GLY A 512 22.47 -5.41 -0.49
C GLY A 512 23.57 -5.56 0.56
N ALA A 513 24.66 -4.80 0.44
CA ALA A 513 25.75 -4.78 1.41
C ALA A 513 25.30 -4.23 2.78
N TRP A 514 24.52 -3.14 2.82
CA TRP A 514 23.95 -2.61 4.05
C TRP A 514 22.92 -3.58 4.64
N LEU A 515 22.02 -4.17 3.84
CA LEU A 515 21.09 -5.20 4.30
C LEU A 515 21.84 -6.39 4.93
N GLY A 516 22.99 -6.78 4.36
CA GLY A 516 23.92 -7.75 4.96
C GLY A 516 24.45 -7.32 6.34
N ALA A 517 24.82 -6.06 6.53
CA ALA A 517 25.20 -5.53 7.84
C ALA A 517 24.04 -5.54 8.86
N ILE A 518 22.79 -5.34 8.42
CA ILE A 518 21.61 -5.46 9.30
C ILE A 518 21.35 -6.94 9.66
N ARG A 519 21.58 -7.89 8.73
CA ARG A 519 21.55 -9.34 9.04
C ARG A 519 22.64 -9.73 10.05
N ALA A 520 23.84 -9.17 9.95
CA ALA A 520 24.88 -9.34 10.96
C ALA A 520 24.46 -8.73 12.33
N LEU A 521 23.75 -7.60 12.32
CA LEU A 521 23.12 -7.01 13.51
C LEU A 521 21.95 -7.86 14.07
N ALA A 522 21.35 -8.75 13.28
CA ALA A 522 20.31 -9.67 13.74
C ALA A 522 20.88 -10.90 14.47
N ALA A 523 21.98 -11.48 13.97
CA ALA A 523 22.59 -12.71 14.47
C ALA A 523 23.12 -12.60 15.93
N PRO A 524 23.02 -13.65 16.77
CA PRO A 524 23.65 -13.66 18.09
C PRO A 524 25.18 -13.50 18.02
N PRO A 525 25.81 -12.60 18.80
CA PRO A 525 27.26 -12.51 18.87
C PRO A 525 27.85 -13.74 19.58
N SER A 526 29.13 -14.03 19.32
CA SER A 526 29.86 -15.17 19.87
C SER A 526 31.17 -14.74 20.55
N GLY A 527 31.64 -15.51 21.53
CA GLY A 527 32.90 -15.29 22.24
C GLY A 527 32.70 -15.00 23.73
N VAL A 528 33.58 -14.20 24.32
CA VAL A 528 33.44 -13.76 25.73
C VAL A 528 32.55 -12.52 25.76
N LEU A 529 31.33 -12.67 26.28
CA LEU A 529 30.28 -11.64 26.23
C LEU A 529 29.92 -11.09 27.62
N PRO A 530 29.51 -9.81 27.75
CA PRO A 530 28.89 -9.27 28.96
C PRO A 530 27.60 -10.00 29.34
N SER A 531 27.28 -10.09 30.64
CA SER A 531 26.12 -10.85 31.13
C SER A 531 24.76 -10.36 30.58
N PHE A 532 24.65 -9.07 30.24
CA PHE A 532 23.42 -8.51 29.64
C PHE A 532 23.10 -9.09 28.25
N VAL A 533 24.11 -9.55 27.50
CA VAL A 533 23.94 -9.96 26.09
C VAL A 533 23.08 -11.20 25.94
N GLY A 534 23.06 -12.07 26.96
CA GLY A 534 22.18 -13.25 27.01
C GLY A 534 20.76 -12.99 27.51
N THR A 535 20.38 -11.74 27.80
CA THR A 535 19.05 -11.41 28.35
C THR A 535 18.01 -11.20 27.24
N PRO A 536 16.73 -11.57 27.44
CA PRO A 536 15.65 -11.24 26.51
C PRO A 536 15.55 -9.74 26.23
N ALA A 537 15.71 -8.91 27.26
CA ALA A 537 15.70 -7.45 27.14
C ALA A 537 16.76 -6.92 26.15
N TYR A 538 17.92 -7.57 26.04
CA TYR A 538 18.93 -7.19 25.04
C TYR A 538 18.54 -7.63 23.62
N ALA A 539 17.83 -8.74 23.45
CA ALA A 539 17.22 -9.10 22.16
C ALA A 539 16.15 -8.07 21.75
N ASP A 540 15.30 -7.65 22.69
CA ASP A 540 14.30 -6.58 22.49
C ASP A 540 14.95 -5.23 22.14
N MET A 541 16.09 -4.89 22.76
CA MET A 541 16.87 -3.71 22.41
C MET A 541 17.42 -3.80 20.97
N ARG A 542 17.94 -4.97 20.57
CA ARG A 542 18.38 -5.21 19.18
C ARG A 542 17.24 -5.18 18.16
N MET A 543 16.02 -5.57 18.51
CA MET A 543 14.85 -5.35 17.64
C MET A 543 14.67 -3.87 17.31
N SER A 544 14.87 -2.97 18.28
CA SER A 544 14.84 -1.53 18.04
C SER A 544 16.00 -1.06 17.15
N SER A 545 17.20 -1.61 17.32
CA SER A 545 18.35 -1.33 16.44
C SER A 545 18.12 -1.77 14.99
N ILE A 546 17.58 -2.97 14.78
CA ILE A 546 17.22 -3.51 13.47
C ILE A 546 16.15 -2.63 12.81
N ALA A 547 15.11 -2.25 13.56
CA ALA A 547 14.06 -1.36 13.07
C ALA A 547 14.60 0.01 12.63
N ALA A 548 15.51 0.61 13.41
CA ALA A 548 16.14 1.88 13.08
C ALA A 548 17.06 1.78 11.85
N ALA A 549 17.91 0.75 11.76
CA ALA A 549 18.83 0.56 10.65
C ALA A 549 18.10 0.21 9.34
N TYR A 550 17.05 -0.62 9.41
CA TYR A 550 16.20 -0.94 8.25
C TYR A 550 15.38 0.27 7.79
N GLY A 551 14.87 1.08 8.73
CA GLY A 551 14.22 2.35 8.43
C GLY A 551 15.16 3.32 7.70
N GLN A 552 16.40 3.46 8.15
CA GLN A 552 17.43 4.28 7.49
C GLN A 552 17.77 3.78 6.08
N LEU A 553 17.89 2.46 5.89
CA LEU A 553 18.12 1.84 4.58
C LEU A 553 16.98 2.13 3.59
N ARG A 554 15.71 1.94 3.99
CA ARG A 554 14.55 2.28 3.14
C ARG A 554 14.40 3.79 2.92
N HIS A 555 14.77 4.63 3.89
CA HIS A 555 14.69 6.09 3.80
C HIS A 555 15.61 6.65 2.70
N ALA A 556 16.90 6.29 2.72
CA ALA A 556 17.87 6.81 1.77
C ALA A 556 17.70 6.27 0.32
N ASN A 557 16.89 5.23 0.13
CA ASN A 557 16.68 4.56 -1.16
C ASN A 557 15.22 4.62 -1.63
N VAL A 558 14.39 5.51 -1.06
CA VAL A 558 12.92 5.55 -1.24
C VAL A 558 12.47 5.80 -2.69
N LEU A 559 13.31 6.37 -3.55
CA LEU A 559 13.06 6.55 -4.99
C LEU A 559 13.37 5.28 -5.80
N PHE A 560 14.49 4.60 -5.49
CA PHE A 560 14.99 3.47 -6.30
C PHE A 560 14.36 2.14 -5.89
N ALA A 561 14.26 1.89 -4.58
CA ALA A 561 13.91 0.58 -4.02
C ALA A 561 12.40 0.34 -4.13
N GLY A 562 12.01 -0.54 -5.05
CA GLY A 562 10.62 -0.85 -5.36
C GLY A 562 9.80 -1.16 -4.11
N GLN A 563 8.62 -0.54 -4.02
CA GLN A 563 7.62 -0.85 -3.01
C GLN A 563 6.68 -1.92 -3.54
N GLY A 564 6.57 -3.01 -2.79
CA GLY A 564 5.70 -4.15 -3.10
C GLY A 564 4.24 -3.84 -2.83
N TYR A 565 3.35 -4.41 -3.65
CA TYR A 565 1.90 -4.39 -3.44
C TYR A 565 1.40 -5.79 -3.06
N MET A 566 0.43 -5.83 -2.15
CA MET A 566 -0.51 -6.96 -2.07
C MET A 566 -1.41 -6.96 -3.33
N GLU A 567 -2.05 -8.10 -3.62
CA GLU A 567 -3.08 -8.12 -4.66
C GLU A 567 -4.37 -7.47 -4.17
N GLY A 568 -5.08 -6.80 -5.08
CA GLY A 568 -6.42 -6.24 -4.85
C GLY A 568 -7.51 -7.27 -5.14
N GLY A 569 -8.53 -7.33 -4.28
CA GLY A 569 -9.63 -8.27 -4.40
C GLY A 569 -10.69 -8.06 -3.31
N CYS A 570 -11.89 -8.58 -3.56
CA CYS A 570 -12.84 -8.91 -2.50
C CYS A 570 -12.90 -10.44 -2.40
N GLU A 571 -12.75 -10.98 -1.20
CA GLU A 571 -12.73 -12.42 -0.94
C GLU A 571 -14.02 -12.81 -0.22
N VAL A 572 -14.79 -13.75 -0.80
CA VAL A 572 -15.75 -14.53 -0.02
C VAL A 572 -14.93 -15.64 0.64
N PRO A 573 -14.72 -15.61 1.97
CA PRO A 573 -13.62 -16.34 2.62
C PRO A 573 -13.81 -17.86 2.64
N ASP A 574 -15.06 -18.32 2.56
CA ASP A 574 -15.41 -19.73 2.40
C ASP A 574 -16.86 -19.86 1.88
N GLY A 575 -17.26 -21.05 1.46
CA GLY A 575 -18.61 -21.35 1.02
C GLY A 575 -19.14 -22.67 1.56
N PHE A 576 -20.46 -22.86 1.37
CA PHE A 576 -21.19 -24.09 1.65
C PHE A 576 -22.47 -24.08 0.82
N VAL A 577 -22.86 -25.20 0.23
CA VAL A 577 -24.14 -25.35 -0.49
C VAL A 577 -25.09 -26.20 0.34
N GLU A 578 -26.37 -25.81 0.39
CA GLU A 578 -27.43 -26.55 1.08
C GLU A 578 -27.31 -28.07 0.81
N PRO A 579 -27.18 -28.93 1.86
CA PRO A 579 -26.75 -30.33 1.76
C PRO A 579 -27.85 -31.27 1.23
N THR A 580 -28.54 -30.84 0.19
CA THR A 580 -29.67 -31.52 -0.46
C THR A 580 -29.36 -31.86 -1.93
N PRO A 581 -28.33 -32.68 -2.24
CA PRO A 581 -27.99 -33.05 -3.63
C PRO A 581 -29.15 -33.70 -4.39
N HIS A 582 -30.10 -34.33 -3.68
CA HIS A 582 -31.33 -34.86 -4.27
C HIS A 582 -32.33 -33.77 -4.73
N VAL A 583 -32.37 -32.61 -4.05
CA VAL A 583 -33.15 -31.42 -4.47
C VAL A 583 -32.47 -30.77 -5.67
N TRP A 584 -31.15 -30.56 -5.63
CA TRP A 584 -30.40 -30.03 -6.78
C TRP A 584 -30.62 -30.91 -8.02
N ALA A 585 -30.45 -32.23 -7.91
CA ALA A 585 -30.76 -33.18 -8.99
C ALA A 585 -32.24 -33.16 -9.43
N ALA A 586 -33.19 -32.79 -8.56
CA ALA A 586 -34.61 -32.64 -8.94
C ALA A 586 -34.86 -31.33 -9.71
N LEU A 587 -34.26 -30.22 -9.30
CA LEU A 587 -34.31 -28.95 -10.02
C LEU A 587 -33.64 -29.06 -11.40
N ARG A 588 -32.60 -29.89 -11.54
CA ARG A 588 -32.02 -30.27 -12.84
C ARG A 588 -32.97 -31.06 -13.73
N ARG A 589 -33.75 -31.99 -13.18
CA ARG A 589 -34.82 -32.68 -13.92
C ARG A 589 -35.93 -31.72 -14.34
N LEU A 590 -36.25 -30.71 -13.52
CA LEU A 590 -37.15 -29.62 -13.92
C LEU A 590 -36.55 -28.79 -15.06
N ALA A 591 -35.31 -28.32 -14.92
CA ALA A 591 -34.63 -27.49 -15.92
C ALA A 591 -34.49 -28.21 -17.28
N THR A 592 -33.94 -29.42 -17.31
CA THR A 592 -33.85 -30.21 -18.55
C THR A 592 -35.22 -30.52 -19.17
N THR A 593 -36.28 -30.64 -18.37
CA THR A 593 -37.66 -30.83 -18.87
C THR A 593 -38.25 -29.53 -19.42
N GLY A 594 -38.02 -28.39 -18.75
CA GLY A 594 -38.33 -27.06 -19.25
C GLY A 594 -37.64 -26.77 -20.58
N ALA A 595 -36.36 -27.14 -20.72
CA ALA A 595 -35.62 -27.00 -21.97
C ALA A 595 -36.28 -27.76 -23.14
N ARG A 596 -36.68 -29.02 -22.92
CA ARG A 596 -37.41 -29.82 -23.92
C ARG A 596 -38.79 -29.22 -24.22
N ALA A 597 -39.53 -28.77 -23.20
CA ALA A 597 -40.85 -28.16 -23.37
C ALA A 597 -40.78 -26.85 -24.17
N MET A 598 -39.84 -25.95 -23.85
CA MET A 598 -39.64 -24.71 -24.59
C MET A 598 -39.22 -24.96 -26.05
N HIS A 599 -38.36 -25.96 -26.30
CA HIS A 599 -38.04 -26.38 -27.66
C HIS A 599 -39.29 -26.88 -28.42
N THR A 600 -40.14 -27.72 -27.80
CA THR A 600 -41.40 -28.19 -28.38
C THR A 600 -42.40 -27.06 -28.63
N LEU A 601 -42.39 -26.01 -27.80
CA LEU A 601 -43.22 -24.81 -27.94
C LEU A 601 -42.63 -23.75 -28.88
N GLY A 602 -41.50 -24.01 -29.55
CA GLY A 602 -40.87 -23.07 -30.49
C GLY A 602 -40.15 -21.89 -29.84
N SER A 603 -39.78 -21.98 -28.56
CA SER A 603 -39.03 -20.98 -27.81
C SER A 603 -37.55 -21.40 -27.62
N PRO A 604 -36.66 -21.10 -28.59
CA PRO A 604 -35.24 -21.45 -28.47
C PRO A 604 -34.56 -20.72 -27.30
N ASP A 605 -34.91 -19.46 -27.03
CA ASP A 605 -34.33 -18.69 -25.93
C ASP A 605 -34.75 -19.24 -24.56
N GLY A 606 -36.01 -19.65 -24.42
CA GLY A 606 -36.49 -20.37 -23.24
C GLY A 606 -35.77 -21.70 -23.03
N ALA A 607 -35.52 -22.44 -24.12
CA ALA A 607 -34.76 -23.69 -24.07
C ALA A 607 -33.30 -23.47 -23.65
N ALA A 608 -32.64 -22.46 -24.22
CA ALA A 608 -31.28 -22.07 -23.86
C ALA A 608 -31.16 -21.55 -22.41
N ARG A 609 -32.16 -20.81 -21.93
CA ARG A 609 -32.25 -20.34 -20.53
C ARG A 609 -32.32 -21.52 -19.55
N TYR A 610 -33.23 -22.47 -19.79
CA TYR A 610 -33.30 -23.68 -18.97
C TYR A 610 -32.02 -24.54 -19.03
N ALA A 611 -31.33 -24.58 -20.17
CA ALA A 611 -30.03 -25.26 -20.28
C ALA A 611 -28.93 -24.60 -19.43
N ARG A 612 -28.89 -23.26 -19.35
CA ARG A 612 -27.98 -22.55 -18.42
C ARG A 612 -28.30 -22.85 -16.96
N ILE A 613 -29.59 -22.91 -16.61
CA ILE A 613 -30.05 -23.23 -15.25
C ILE A 613 -29.64 -24.67 -14.87
N ASP A 614 -29.78 -25.67 -15.75
CA ASP A 614 -29.23 -27.03 -15.48
C ASP A 614 -27.71 -27.01 -15.26
N GLY A 615 -26.98 -26.21 -16.04
CA GLY A 615 -25.52 -26.03 -15.89
C GLY A 615 -25.13 -25.49 -14.51
N MET A 616 -25.79 -24.44 -14.02
CA MET A 616 -25.50 -23.89 -12.69
C MET A 616 -25.90 -24.88 -11.57
N LEU A 617 -27.08 -25.50 -11.69
CA LEU A 617 -27.55 -26.51 -10.75
C LEU A 617 -26.65 -27.76 -10.72
N ALA A 618 -25.99 -28.12 -11.82
CA ALA A 618 -25.00 -29.21 -11.86
C ALA A 618 -23.77 -28.94 -11.01
N VAL A 619 -23.30 -27.68 -10.98
CA VAL A 619 -22.18 -27.26 -10.12
C VAL A 619 -22.61 -27.30 -8.65
N LEU A 620 -23.78 -26.75 -8.31
CA LEU A 620 -24.34 -26.79 -6.94
C LEU A 620 -24.60 -28.23 -6.46
N GLU A 621 -25.12 -29.11 -7.32
CA GLU A 621 -25.32 -30.54 -7.01
C GLU A 621 -23.98 -31.23 -6.70
N THR A 622 -22.93 -30.95 -7.48
CA THR A 622 -21.60 -31.54 -7.30
C THR A 622 -20.98 -31.06 -5.99
N ILE A 623 -21.05 -29.76 -5.70
CA ILE A 623 -20.55 -29.17 -4.46
C ILE A 623 -21.27 -29.76 -3.24
N ALA A 624 -22.61 -29.71 -3.21
CA ALA A 624 -23.39 -30.24 -2.08
C ALA A 624 -23.15 -31.75 -1.86
N ARG A 625 -22.86 -32.51 -2.92
CA ARG A 625 -22.48 -33.93 -2.84
C ARG A 625 -21.10 -34.11 -2.22
N ASP A 626 -20.10 -33.33 -2.64
CA ASP A 626 -18.76 -33.37 -2.07
C ASP A 626 -18.78 -33.03 -0.57
N GLU A 627 -19.51 -31.99 -0.17
CA GLU A 627 -19.61 -31.55 1.22
C GLU A 627 -20.37 -32.54 2.12
N VAL A 628 -21.45 -33.16 1.61
CA VAL A 628 -22.17 -34.25 2.31
C VAL A 628 -21.33 -35.53 2.42
N GLU A 629 -20.48 -35.80 1.44
CA GLU A 629 -19.49 -36.89 1.49
C GLU A 629 -18.21 -36.49 2.28
N GLY A 630 -18.20 -35.33 2.94
CA GLY A 630 -17.14 -34.87 3.83
C GLY A 630 -15.86 -34.41 3.15
N ARG A 631 -15.86 -34.23 1.82
CA ARG A 631 -14.72 -33.69 1.07
C ARG A 631 -14.61 -32.18 1.30
N PRO A 632 -13.39 -31.62 1.49
CA PRO A 632 -13.20 -30.18 1.48
C PRO A 632 -13.39 -29.63 0.06
N LEU A 633 -13.91 -28.41 -0.06
CA LEU A 633 -14.05 -27.72 -1.34
C LEU A 633 -12.69 -27.55 -2.03
N SER A 634 -12.64 -27.89 -3.32
CA SER A 634 -11.52 -27.52 -4.18
C SER A 634 -11.50 -26.02 -4.46
N GLU A 635 -10.34 -25.45 -4.81
CA GLU A 635 -10.21 -24.02 -5.10
C GLU A 635 -11.14 -23.55 -6.23
N ALA A 636 -11.41 -24.40 -7.23
CA ALA A 636 -12.36 -24.10 -8.30
C ALA A 636 -13.82 -24.01 -7.80
N GLN A 637 -14.19 -24.81 -6.79
CA GLN A 637 -15.52 -24.74 -6.16
C GLN A 637 -15.64 -23.50 -5.27
N LYS A 638 -14.60 -23.17 -4.48
CA LYS A 638 -14.56 -21.92 -3.70
C LYS A 638 -14.65 -20.69 -4.61
N GLN A 639 -13.89 -20.68 -5.70
CA GLN A 639 -13.91 -19.61 -6.70
C GLN A 639 -15.28 -19.50 -7.40
N PHE A 640 -15.96 -20.61 -7.67
CA PHE A 640 -17.33 -20.55 -8.17
C PHE A 640 -18.28 -19.92 -7.14
N LEU A 641 -18.23 -20.36 -5.87
CA LEU A 641 -19.11 -19.82 -4.82
C LEU A 641 -18.85 -18.34 -4.51
N SER A 642 -17.61 -17.85 -4.65
CA SER A 642 -17.31 -16.43 -4.46
C SER A 642 -17.85 -15.53 -5.58
N MET A 643 -18.06 -16.05 -6.79
CA MET A 643 -18.62 -15.33 -7.95
C MET A 643 -20.16 -15.30 -7.96
N VAL A 644 -20.82 -15.13 -6.81
CA VAL A 644 -22.28 -15.21 -6.69
C VAL A 644 -23.02 -14.02 -7.30
N VAL A 645 -22.74 -12.80 -6.85
CA VAL A 645 -23.34 -11.52 -7.26
C VAL A 645 -22.31 -10.40 -7.09
N GLU A 646 -22.05 -9.62 -8.14
CA GLU A 646 -21.40 -8.31 -8.09
C GLU A 646 -22.33 -7.29 -8.76
N ILE A 647 -22.57 -6.15 -8.08
CA ILE A 647 -23.39 -5.05 -8.58
C ILE A 647 -22.54 -3.79 -8.59
N VAL A 648 -22.31 -3.23 -9.77
CA VAL A 648 -21.70 -1.91 -9.96
C VAL A 648 -22.80 -0.96 -10.44
N PRO A 649 -23.15 0.09 -9.67
CA PRO A 649 -24.17 1.04 -10.08
C PRO A 649 -23.81 1.77 -11.39
N PRO A 650 -24.80 2.17 -12.21
CA PRO A 650 -24.56 3.10 -13.31
C PRO A 650 -24.09 4.45 -12.77
N SER A 651 -23.25 5.14 -13.53
CA SER A 651 -22.79 6.51 -13.26
C SER A 651 -22.93 7.39 -14.50
N SER A 652 -22.58 8.67 -14.40
CA SER A 652 -22.47 9.56 -15.57
C SER A 652 -21.45 9.08 -16.62
N ASP A 653 -20.48 8.27 -16.18
CA ASP A 653 -19.26 7.94 -16.93
C ASP A 653 -19.20 6.45 -17.32
N SER A 654 -20.14 5.62 -16.82
CA SER A 654 -20.15 4.18 -17.06
C SER A 654 -21.56 3.57 -16.97
N PRO A 655 -21.94 2.63 -17.85
CA PRO A 655 -23.10 1.77 -17.61
C PRO A 655 -22.87 0.91 -16.36
N GLY A 656 -23.96 0.56 -15.66
CA GLY A 656 -23.91 -0.37 -14.53
C GLY A 656 -23.51 -1.78 -14.97
N ARG A 657 -22.96 -2.57 -14.04
CA ARG A 657 -22.49 -3.94 -14.28
C ARG A 657 -23.14 -4.90 -13.28
N PHE A 658 -23.59 -6.04 -13.76
CA PHE A 658 -24.33 -7.04 -12.98
C PHE A 658 -23.75 -8.43 -13.31
N ASP A 659 -22.78 -8.87 -12.51
CA ASP A 659 -21.99 -10.07 -12.76
C ASP A 659 -22.22 -11.14 -11.68
N GLY A 660 -21.84 -12.37 -11.98
CA GLY A 660 -21.94 -13.53 -11.08
C GLY A 660 -22.90 -14.61 -11.58
N TRP A 661 -22.82 -15.80 -10.99
CA TRP A 661 -23.61 -16.96 -11.44
C TRP A 661 -25.09 -16.84 -11.09
N TYR A 662 -25.47 -16.05 -10.07
CA TYR A 662 -26.86 -15.92 -9.66
C TYR A 662 -27.70 -15.20 -10.72
N PHE A 663 -27.22 -14.07 -11.29
CA PHE A 663 -27.91 -13.37 -12.39
C PHE A 663 -28.11 -14.26 -13.63
N GLN A 664 -27.23 -15.23 -13.88
CA GLN A 664 -27.36 -16.15 -15.02
C GLN A 664 -28.55 -17.13 -14.90
N MET A 665 -29.17 -17.23 -13.72
CA MET A 665 -30.36 -18.04 -13.47
C MET A 665 -31.68 -17.33 -13.84
N PHE A 666 -31.66 -16.00 -14.02
CA PHE A 666 -32.85 -15.18 -14.30
C PHE A 666 -33.14 -15.02 -15.80
N ALA A 667 -34.24 -14.35 -16.15
CA ALA A 667 -34.65 -14.17 -17.53
C ALA A 667 -34.06 -12.92 -18.19
N GLY A 668 -34.03 -11.81 -17.47
CA GLY A 668 -33.15 -10.66 -17.60
C GLY A 668 -32.47 -10.35 -16.25
N VAL A 669 -31.76 -9.22 -16.17
CA VAL A 669 -31.13 -8.77 -14.91
C VAL A 669 -32.16 -8.16 -13.96
N ASP A 670 -33.16 -7.45 -14.48
CA ASP A 670 -34.17 -6.77 -13.68
C ASP A 670 -35.01 -7.75 -12.81
N ASP A 671 -35.36 -8.94 -13.33
CA ASP A 671 -36.11 -9.94 -12.56
C ASP A 671 -35.34 -10.49 -11.34
N ALA A 672 -34.01 -10.29 -11.26
CA ALA A 672 -33.23 -10.63 -10.06
C ALA A 672 -33.40 -9.60 -8.92
N PHE A 673 -34.08 -8.48 -9.19
CA PHE A 673 -34.41 -7.41 -8.26
C PHE A 673 -35.92 -7.30 -7.97
N ASP A 674 -36.74 -8.18 -8.52
CA ASP A 674 -38.17 -8.23 -8.20
C ASP A 674 -38.40 -8.79 -6.79
N GLU A 675 -39.44 -8.28 -6.11
CA GLU A 675 -39.76 -8.63 -4.73
C GLU A 675 -40.23 -10.10 -4.66
N PRO A 676 -39.51 -11.00 -3.94
CA PRO A 676 -39.83 -12.43 -3.91
C PRO A 676 -40.96 -12.78 -2.93
N ALA A 677 -41.67 -11.78 -2.39
CA ALA A 677 -42.85 -11.98 -1.57
C ALA A 677 -44.08 -12.23 -2.44
N PHE A 678 -44.73 -13.37 -2.25
CA PHE A 678 -45.88 -13.82 -3.04
C PHE A 678 -46.95 -14.48 -2.16
N VAL A 679 -48.17 -14.64 -2.68
CA VAL A 679 -49.23 -15.44 -2.07
C VAL A 679 -50.10 -16.14 -3.13
N ALA A 680 -50.30 -17.45 -3.00
CA ALA A 680 -51.10 -18.26 -3.91
C ALA A 680 -52.14 -19.08 -3.13
N ASP A 681 -53.41 -19.06 -3.56
CA ASP A 681 -54.39 -20.00 -3.01
C ASP A 681 -54.23 -21.39 -3.60
N TRP A 682 -54.36 -22.39 -2.73
CA TRP A 682 -54.23 -23.80 -3.08
C TRP A 682 -55.44 -24.64 -2.63
N PHE A 683 -56.34 -24.05 -1.83
CA PHE A 683 -57.59 -24.69 -1.42
C PHE A 683 -58.72 -23.67 -1.23
N THR A 684 -59.96 -24.09 -1.46
CA THR A 684 -61.18 -23.28 -1.25
C THR A 684 -62.16 -24.05 -0.38
N GLY A 685 -62.28 -23.63 0.89
CA GLY A 685 -63.26 -24.16 1.84
C GLY A 685 -64.62 -23.52 1.59
N SER A 686 -65.51 -24.26 0.93
CA SER A 686 -66.82 -23.72 0.51
C SER A 686 -67.77 -23.50 1.68
N ASP A 687 -67.79 -24.42 2.66
CA ASP A 687 -68.67 -24.34 3.83
C ASP A 687 -68.27 -23.19 4.79
N ASP A 688 -66.97 -22.97 4.96
CA ASP A 688 -66.38 -21.87 5.75
C ASP A 688 -66.34 -20.53 4.98
N ASN A 689 -66.61 -20.54 3.66
CA ASN A 689 -66.49 -19.41 2.75
C ASN A 689 -65.08 -18.74 2.73
N VAL A 690 -64.01 -19.55 2.79
CA VAL A 690 -62.60 -19.08 2.77
C VAL A 690 -61.75 -19.73 1.67
N ALA A 691 -60.75 -18.99 1.20
CA ALA A 691 -59.59 -19.55 0.49
C ALA A 691 -58.41 -19.71 1.45
N VAL A 692 -57.65 -20.79 1.28
CA VAL A 692 -56.42 -21.08 2.03
C VAL A 692 -55.23 -20.85 1.10
N TYR A 693 -54.28 -20.09 1.59
CA TYR A 693 -53.13 -19.58 0.86
C TYR A 693 -51.82 -20.11 1.43
N ALA A 694 -50.84 -20.30 0.56
CA ALA A 694 -49.44 -20.42 0.91
C ALA A 694 -48.69 -19.25 0.27
N GLY A 695 -47.73 -18.67 0.99
CA GLY A 695 -46.98 -17.51 0.51
C GLY A 695 -45.60 -17.41 1.13
N ALA A 696 -44.83 -16.44 0.67
CA ALA A 696 -43.55 -16.06 1.25
C ALA A 696 -43.52 -14.54 1.50
N SER A 697 -42.81 -14.14 2.53
CA SER A 697 -42.39 -12.75 2.75
C SER A 697 -40.92 -12.58 2.35
N ALA A 698 -40.49 -11.33 2.16
CA ALA A 698 -39.12 -10.94 1.82
C ALA A 698 -38.06 -11.77 2.60
N PRO A 699 -36.90 -12.12 2.01
CA PRO A 699 -35.98 -13.08 2.61
C PRO A 699 -35.39 -12.60 3.93
N ARG A 700 -34.79 -13.54 4.67
CA ARG A 700 -34.07 -13.25 5.93
C ARG A 700 -32.66 -13.84 5.83
N TYR A 701 -31.69 -13.21 6.48
CA TYR A 701 -30.38 -13.84 6.64
C TYR A 701 -30.46 -14.90 7.74
N ALA A 702 -29.99 -16.11 7.44
CA ALA A 702 -29.74 -17.16 8.42
C ALA A 702 -28.23 -17.29 8.67
N LEU A 703 -27.90 -17.76 9.87
CA LEU A 703 -26.55 -18.07 10.34
C LEU A 703 -26.46 -19.59 10.52
N PHE A 704 -25.57 -20.23 9.78
CA PHE A 704 -25.39 -21.68 9.81
C PHE A 704 -24.02 -22.03 10.38
N VAL A 705 -23.97 -22.90 11.39
CA VAL A 705 -22.70 -23.51 11.82
C VAL A 705 -22.51 -24.78 11.00
N VAL A 706 -21.46 -24.80 10.18
CA VAL A 706 -21.06 -25.94 9.35
C VAL A 706 -19.82 -26.58 9.96
N ASP A 707 -19.92 -27.83 10.38
CA ASP A 707 -18.84 -28.63 10.98
C ASP A 707 -18.35 -29.78 10.08
N THR A 708 -18.90 -29.89 8.86
CA THR A 708 -18.46 -30.85 7.83
C THR A 708 -17.34 -30.27 6.95
N GLY A 709 -16.44 -31.14 6.44
CA GLY A 709 -15.40 -30.76 5.48
C GLY A 709 -14.25 -29.87 6.02
N GLY A 710 -14.24 -29.54 7.31
CA GLY A 710 -13.23 -28.67 7.91
C GLY A 710 -13.40 -28.46 9.41
N ALA A 711 -12.86 -27.36 9.95
CA ALA A 711 -13.20 -26.92 11.30
C ALA A 711 -14.59 -26.24 11.32
N PRO A 712 -15.30 -26.23 12.46
CA PRO A 712 -16.60 -25.57 12.58
C PRO A 712 -16.53 -24.08 12.19
N ARG A 713 -17.35 -23.69 11.21
CA ARG A 713 -17.33 -22.37 10.57
C ARG A 713 -18.75 -21.81 10.42
N VAL A 714 -18.88 -20.49 10.46
CA VAL A 714 -20.19 -19.81 10.37
C VAL A 714 -20.40 -19.28 8.96
N MET A 715 -21.45 -19.77 8.31
CA MET A 715 -21.92 -19.32 7.00
C MET A 715 -23.13 -18.40 7.14
N VAL A 716 -23.30 -17.48 6.19
CA VAL A 716 -24.45 -16.57 6.12
C VAL A 716 -25.11 -16.74 4.76
N GLY A 717 -26.43 -16.93 4.73
CA GLY A 717 -27.18 -17.07 3.49
C GLY A 717 -28.61 -16.52 3.59
N PRO A 718 -29.23 -16.10 2.47
CA PRO A 718 -30.63 -15.74 2.44
C PRO A 718 -31.52 -16.99 2.51
N VAL A 719 -32.54 -16.95 3.35
CA VAL A 719 -33.59 -17.99 3.46
C VAL A 719 -34.98 -17.37 3.26
N ALA A 720 -35.88 -18.18 2.69
CA ALA A 720 -37.29 -17.79 2.54
C ALA A 720 -38.01 -17.81 3.89
N ARG A 721 -38.99 -16.90 4.06
CA ARG A 721 -39.91 -16.91 5.20
C ARG A 721 -41.34 -17.18 4.71
N GLY A 722 -41.64 -18.46 4.57
CA GLY A 722 -42.95 -18.96 4.12
C GLY A 722 -44.01 -19.01 5.22
N PHE A 723 -45.28 -18.85 4.84
CA PHE A 723 -46.45 -18.80 5.72
C PHE A 723 -47.71 -19.41 5.07
N GLU A 724 -48.68 -19.84 5.89
CA GLU A 724 -50.09 -20.01 5.50
C GLU A 724 -50.89 -18.74 5.86
N VAL A 725 -51.92 -18.40 5.09
CA VAL A 725 -52.94 -17.43 5.50
C VAL A 725 -54.32 -17.86 4.98
N ARG A 726 -55.40 -17.38 5.60
CA ARG A 726 -56.79 -17.64 5.19
C ARG A 726 -57.53 -16.33 4.99
N ALA A 727 -58.25 -16.20 3.88
CA ALA A 727 -59.04 -15.01 3.56
C ALA A 727 -60.46 -15.40 3.11
N PRO A 728 -61.49 -14.59 3.39
CA PRO A 728 -62.85 -14.83 2.90
C PRO A 728 -62.90 -14.82 1.37
N LEU A 729 -63.74 -15.67 0.76
CA LEU A 729 -63.88 -15.72 -0.71
C LEU A 729 -64.39 -14.41 -1.33
N SER A 730 -64.99 -13.52 -0.53
CA SER A 730 -65.34 -12.15 -0.92
C SER A 730 -64.14 -11.22 -1.16
N LYS A 731 -62.93 -11.60 -0.73
CA LYS A 731 -61.68 -10.92 -1.09
C LYS A 731 -60.54 -11.94 -1.19
N ARG A 732 -60.32 -12.46 -2.40
CA ARG A 732 -59.09 -13.19 -2.73
C ARG A 732 -57.88 -12.24 -2.67
N LEU A 733 -56.79 -12.71 -2.09
CA LEU A 733 -55.54 -11.96 -1.95
C LEU A 733 -54.74 -11.99 -3.27
N THR A 734 -54.01 -10.91 -3.51
CA THR A 734 -52.95 -10.79 -4.53
C THR A 734 -51.58 -10.65 -3.87
N ASP A 735 -50.49 -10.63 -4.66
CA ASP A 735 -49.14 -10.40 -4.12
C ASP A 735 -48.99 -9.01 -3.48
N GLU A 736 -49.68 -7.98 -3.98
CA GLU A 736 -49.69 -6.67 -3.32
C GLU A 736 -50.48 -6.70 -1.99
N ASP A 737 -51.44 -7.62 -1.80
CA ASP A 737 -52.03 -7.87 -0.48
C ASP A 737 -51.08 -8.65 0.43
N ALA A 738 -50.29 -9.60 -0.11
CA ALA A 738 -49.33 -10.40 0.64
C ALA A 738 -48.33 -9.53 1.41
N GLN A 739 -47.79 -8.51 0.73
CA GLN A 739 -46.89 -7.52 1.30
C GLN A 739 -47.49 -6.72 2.47
N LYS A 740 -48.83 -6.68 2.58
CA LYS A 740 -49.59 -5.91 3.59
C LYS A 740 -50.09 -6.78 4.76
N LEU A 741 -49.81 -8.10 4.76
CA LEU A 741 -50.25 -9.03 5.81
C LEU A 741 -49.51 -8.78 7.13
N THR A 742 -50.23 -8.24 8.12
CA THR A 742 -49.70 -7.99 9.48
C THR A 742 -49.78 -9.21 10.41
N SER A 743 -50.46 -10.28 9.99
CA SER A 743 -50.57 -11.55 10.72
C SER A 743 -50.70 -12.70 9.72
N VAL A 744 -49.90 -13.74 9.93
CA VAL A 744 -49.84 -14.95 9.08
C VAL A 744 -49.57 -16.18 9.96
N HIS A 745 -49.83 -17.38 9.45
CA HIS A 745 -49.61 -18.64 10.17
C HIS A 745 -48.27 -19.28 9.75
N GLU A 746 -47.25 -19.10 10.60
CA GLU A 746 -45.89 -19.64 10.42
C GLU A 746 -45.38 -20.36 11.69
N PRO A 747 -46.12 -21.33 12.28
CA PRO A 747 -45.77 -21.92 13.59
C PRO A 747 -44.38 -22.56 13.63
N TRP A 748 -43.86 -23.03 12.48
CA TRP A 748 -42.49 -23.52 12.32
C TRP A 748 -41.43 -22.44 12.56
N ALA A 749 -41.71 -21.17 12.27
CA ALA A 749 -40.75 -20.08 12.46
C ALA A 749 -40.32 -19.93 13.93
N ALA A 750 -41.16 -20.35 14.88
CA ALA A 750 -40.83 -20.34 16.31
C ALA A 750 -39.71 -21.33 16.70
N SER A 751 -39.31 -22.28 15.84
CA SER A 751 -38.19 -23.19 16.12
C SER A 751 -36.82 -22.66 15.67
N TYR A 752 -36.78 -21.63 14.81
CA TYR A 752 -35.54 -21.08 14.25
C TYR A 752 -35.45 -19.55 14.23
N THR A 753 -36.49 -18.83 14.67
CA THR A 753 -36.47 -17.37 14.86
C THR A 753 -36.64 -17.01 16.33
N ALA A 754 -35.87 -16.02 16.79
CA ALA A 754 -36.08 -15.41 18.10
C ALA A 754 -37.27 -14.43 18.02
N PRO A 755 -38.06 -14.24 19.09
CA PRO A 755 -39.11 -13.23 19.12
C PRO A 755 -38.54 -11.83 18.83
N LEU A 756 -39.06 -11.19 17.79
CA LEU A 756 -38.68 -9.81 17.45
C LEU A 756 -39.15 -8.86 18.56
N GLY A 757 -38.21 -8.40 19.39
CA GLY A 757 -38.46 -7.30 20.31
C GLY A 757 -38.94 -6.07 19.52
N GLN A 758 -40.08 -5.51 19.90
CA GLN A 758 -40.70 -4.43 19.13
C GLN A 758 -39.69 -3.29 18.90
N PRO A 759 -39.38 -2.95 17.63
CA PRO A 759 -38.43 -1.88 17.36
C PRO A 759 -38.95 -0.57 17.97
N PRO A 760 -38.06 0.33 18.44
CA PRO A 760 -38.47 1.69 18.71
C PRO A 760 -39.09 2.25 17.42
N PRO A 761 -40.24 2.96 17.48
CA PRO A 761 -40.89 3.49 16.29
C PRO A 761 -40.07 4.66 15.73
N LEU A 762 -39.00 4.33 15.02
CA LEU A 762 -37.91 5.22 14.64
C LEU A 762 -37.69 5.14 13.13
N GLN A 763 -38.21 6.14 12.43
CA GLN A 763 -38.09 6.28 10.99
C GLN A 763 -36.90 7.18 10.65
N LEU A 764 -36.07 6.71 9.72
CA LEU A 764 -35.04 7.52 9.09
C LEU A 764 -35.68 8.34 7.97
N ILE A 765 -35.32 9.62 7.89
CA ILE A 765 -35.68 10.52 6.80
C ILE A 765 -34.36 11.02 6.21
N PRO A 766 -34.03 10.71 4.95
CA PRO A 766 -32.86 11.26 4.29
C PRO A 766 -32.92 12.80 4.32
N GLY A 767 -31.85 13.44 4.81
CA GLY A 767 -31.63 14.86 4.60
C GLY A 767 -30.81 15.10 3.34
N PRO A 768 -30.68 16.35 2.87
CA PRO A 768 -29.73 16.69 1.83
C PRO A 768 -28.31 16.30 2.27
N VAL A 769 -27.57 15.66 1.36
CA VAL A 769 -26.13 15.44 1.51
C VAL A 769 -25.45 16.79 1.29
N ASP A 770 -24.60 17.19 2.23
CA ASP A 770 -23.86 18.44 2.17
C ASP A 770 -22.50 18.18 1.51
N GLU A 771 -22.44 18.41 0.19
CA GLU A 771 -21.27 18.11 -0.67
C GLU A 771 -19.99 18.77 -0.14
N ASP A 772 -20.10 19.96 0.47
CA ASP A 772 -18.98 20.73 1.01
C ASP A 772 -18.41 20.19 2.34
N THR A 773 -19.11 19.30 3.07
CA THR A 773 -18.69 18.91 4.45
C THR A 773 -18.53 17.42 4.71
N VAL A 774 -18.75 16.54 3.71
CA VAL A 774 -18.70 15.07 3.86
C VAL A 774 -19.56 14.59 5.05
N GLY A 775 -20.69 15.28 5.23
CA GLY A 775 -21.57 15.16 6.39
C GLY A 775 -22.98 14.75 6.00
N VAL A 776 -23.47 13.67 6.58
CA VAL A 776 -24.84 13.21 6.36
C VAL A 776 -25.76 13.86 7.39
N THR A 777 -26.75 14.60 6.90
CA THR A 777 -27.87 15.08 7.72
C THR A 777 -29.03 14.09 7.63
N LEU A 778 -29.60 13.68 8.77
CA LEU A 778 -30.67 12.68 8.84
C LEU A 778 -31.77 13.16 9.78
N GLY A 779 -33.02 13.03 9.35
CA GLY A 779 -34.16 13.08 10.24
C GLY A 779 -34.34 11.76 10.98
N LEU A 780 -34.47 11.82 12.30
CA LEU A 780 -34.81 10.72 13.19
C LEU A 780 -36.23 10.96 13.71
N ARG A 781 -37.25 10.46 13.00
CA ARG A 781 -38.67 10.66 13.33
C ARG A 781 -39.16 9.56 14.26
N SER A 782 -39.77 9.92 15.39
CA SER A 782 -40.36 8.96 16.32
C SER A 782 -41.72 9.39 16.89
N THR A 783 -42.62 8.42 17.05
CA THR A 783 -43.97 8.65 17.64
C THR A 783 -43.95 8.79 19.17
N ARG A 784 -42.83 8.44 19.81
CA ARG A 784 -42.59 8.60 21.27
C ARG A 784 -41.13 8.99 21.55
N PRO A 785 -40.82 9.65 22.67
CA PRO A 785 -39.44 9.88 23.07
C PRO A 785 -38.66 8.57 23.18
N LEU A 786 -37.46 8.55 22.60
CA LEU A 786 -36.54 7.42 22.65
C LEU A 786 -35.34 7.71 23.55
N GLY A 787 -35.00 9.00 23.76
CA GLY A 787 -33.80 9.40 24.47
C GLY A 787 -32.57 9.32 23.56
N ALA A 788 -31.40 9.03 24.12
CA ALA A 788 -30.16 8.91 23.35
C ALA A 788 -30.25 7.76 22.32
N VAL A 789 -29.92 8.09 21.07
CA VAL A 789 -29.78 7.17 19.93
C VAL A 789 -28.45 7.48 19.26
N THR A 790 -27.64 6.46 19.00
CA THR A 790 -26.39 6.60 18.26
C THR A 790 -26.67 6.48 16.77
N VAL A 791 -26.12 7.40 15.97
CA VAL A 791 -26.09 7.34 14.51
C VAL A 791 -24.65 7.19 14.09
N GLU A 792 -24.32 6.06 13.46
CA GLU A 792 -23.01 5.77 12.88
C GLU A 792 -23.09 5.89 11.35
N LEU A 793 -22.07 6.49 10.74
CA LEU A 793 -21.85 6.42 9.30
C LEU A 793 -20.82 5.33 9.03
N LEU A 794 -21.09 4.50 8.03
CA LEU A 794 -20.30 3.35 7.67
C LEU A 794 -20.01 3.31 6.16
N ASP A 795 -18.96 2.60 5.78
CA ASP A 795 -18.70 2.14 4.41
C ASP A 795 -19.43 0.82 4.10
N HIS A 796 -19.24 0.27 2.89
CA HIS A 796 -19.76 -1.03 2.50
C HIS A 796 -19.24 -2.20 3.35
N HIS A 797 -18.01 -2.13 3.88
CA HIS A 797 -17.46 -3.11 4.84
C HIS A 797 -18.07 -3.00 6.25
N ARG A 798 -18.88 -1.96 6.49
CA ARG A 798 -19.52 -1.61 7.76
C ARG A 798 -18.53 -1.13 8.83
N GLU A 799 -17.32 -0.70 8.44
CA GLU A 799 -16.43 0.04 9.33
C GLU A 799 -16.96 1.45 9.59
N ARG A 800 -16.62 2.04 10.74
CA ARG A 800 -17.25 3.28 11.21
C ARG A 800 -16.47 4.52 10.80
N LEU A 801 -16.97 5.19 9.76
CA LEU A 801 -16.47 6.46 9.24
C LEU A 801 -16.82 7.66 10.12
N GLY A 802 -17.96 7.63 10.82
CA GLY A 802 -18.44 8.73 11.65
C GLY A 802 -19.44 8.28 12.72
N VAL A 803 -19.63 9.11 13.76
CA VAL A 803 -20.64 8.84 14.79
C VAL A 803 -21.14 10.13 15.45
N ALA A 804 -22.44 10.20 15.73
CA ALA A 804 -23.05 11.16 16.64
C ALA A 804 -24.04 10.47 17.58
N THR A 805 -24.22 10.98 18.80
CA THR A 805 -25.34 10.59 19.67
C THR A 805 -26.37 11.72 19.67
N VAL A 806 -27.61 11.39 19.39
CA VAL A 806 -28.72 12.34 19.23
C VAL A 806 -29.86 11.95 20.17
N THR A 807 -30.40 12.93 20.89
CA THR A 807 -31.60 12.71 21.70
C THR A 807 -32.83 12.75 20.79
N VAL A 808 -33.44 11.60 20.55
CA VAL A 808 -34.66 11.47 19.74
C VAL A 808 -35.89 11.67 20.63
N GLY A 809 -36.61 12.77 20.37
CA GLY A 809 -37.86 13.11 21.03
C GLY A 809 -39.07 12.43 20.40
N ARG A 810 -40.27 12.99 20.66
CA ARG A 810 -41.45 12.77 19.82
C ARG A 810 -41.39 13.78 18.66
N GLY A 811 -41.72 13.36 17.44
CA GLY A 811 -41.47 14.13 16.22
C GLY A 811 -40.10 13.82 15.62
N THR A 812 -39.58 14.71 14.77
CA THR A 812 -38.28 14.52 14.09
C THR A 812 -37.16 15.26 14.82
N SER A 813 -36.18 14.52 15.34
CA SER A 813 -34.88 15.05 15.75
C SER A 813 -33.92 15.04 14.56
N VAL A 814 -32.95 15.98 14.49
CA VAL A 814 -31.97 16.02 13.39
C VAL A 814 -30.63 15.50 13.88
N ALA A 815 -30.13 14.45 13.22
CA ALA A 815 -28.72 14.04 13.30
C ALA A 815 -27.92 14.74 12.21
N ARG A 816 -26.71 15.18 12.56
CA ARG A 816 -25.69 15.64 11.60
C ARG A 816 -24.41 14.92 11.95
N VAL A 817 -23.99 13.98 11.11
CA VAL A 817 -22.81 13.15 11.36
C VAL A 817 -21.77 13.46 10.29
N ARG A 818 -20.56 13.82 10.70
CA ARG A 818 -19.43 13.95 9.77
C ARG A 818 -18.78 12.59 9.58
N ALA A 819 -18.53 12.22 8.33
CA ALA A 819 -17.63 11.11 8.03
C ALA A 819 -16.16 11.55 8.20
N LYS A 820 -15.26 10.59 8.15
CA LYS A 820 -13.81 10.78 8.08
C LYS A 820 -13.47 11.42 6.73
N ALA A 821 -12.60 12.45 6.73
CA ALA A 821 -12.21 13.13 5.49
C ALA A 821 -11.60 12.15 4.48
N GLY A 822 -12.04 12.22 3.22
CA GLY A 822 -11.63 11.29 2.17
C GLY A 822 -12.30 9.91 2.24
N THR A 823 -13.46 9.79 2.90
CA THR A 823 -14.27 8.56 2.90
C THR A 823 -15.71 8.86 2.48
N THR A 824 -16.30 7.97 1.69
CA THR A 824 -17.71 8.07 1.26
C THR A 824 -18.56 7.23 2.20
N PRO A 825 -19.57 7.80 2.90
CA PRO A 825 -20.50 7.02 3.68
C PRO A 825 -21.53 6.35 2.77
N GLU A 826 -21.63 5.03 2.87
CA GLU A 826 -22.52 4.20 2.05
C GLU A 826 -23.67 3.61 2.87
N VAL A 827 -23.52 3.49 4.19
CA VAL A 827 -24.55 2.98 5.09
C VAL A 827 -24.67 3.86 6.33
N VAL A 828 -25.91 4.13 6.75
CA VAL A 828 -26.24 4.69 8.06
C VAL A 828 -26.67 3.55 8.97
N ARG A 829 -26.09 3.47 10.17
CA ARG A 829 -26.59 2.62 11.26
C ARG A 829 -27.17 3.51 12.36
N VAL A 830 -28.38 3.18 12.80
CA VAL A 830 -29.05 3.86 13.92
C VAL A 830 -29.32 2.85 15.04
N ALA A 831 -28.92 3.22 16.26
CA ALA A 831 -28.67 2.27 17.34
C ALA A 831 -29.20 2.78 18.70
N ARG A 832 -29.91 1.92 19.44
CA ARG A 832 -30.49 2.24 20.75
C ARG A 832 -30.58 1.01 21.65
N GLY A 833 -29.69 0.91 22.65
CA GLY A 833 -29.58 -0.31 23.48
C GLY A 833 -29.13 -1.48 22.62
N GLU A 834 -29.97 -2.51 22.49
CA GLU A 834 -29.76 -3.64 21.58
C GLU A 834 -30.28 -3.36 20.16
N PHE A 835 -31.28 -2.49 19.98
CA PHE A 835 -31.83 -2.19 18.66
C PHE A 835 -30.76 -1.62 17.72
N ARG A 836 -30.66 -2.18 16.53
CA ARG A 836 -29.89 -1.68 15.38
C ARG A 836 -30.82 -1.69 14.17
N HIS A 837 -30.78 -0.62 13.40
CA HIS A 837 -31.33 -0.55 12.05
C HIS A 837 -30.28 0.07 11.15
N GLU A 838 -30.18 -0.43 9.92
CA GLU A 838 -29.19 0.00 8.95
C GLU A 838 -29.88 0.30 7.63
N GLN A 839 -29.49 1.39 6.97
CA GLN A 839 -30.04 1.84 5.71
C GLN A 839 -28.90 2.25 4.78
N ALA A 840 -28.92 1.79 3.52
CA ALA A 840 -28.01 2.27 2.50
C ALA A 840 -28.28 3.75 2.17
N LEU A 841 -27.22 4.54 1.97
CA LEU A 841 -27.30 5.94 1.57
C LEU A 841 -27.50 6.14 0.07
N TRP A 842 -27.46 5.05 -0.70
CA TRP A 842 -27.58 5.03 -2.14
C TRP A 842 -28.41 3.81 -2.57
N ASP A 843 -29.29 4.01 -3.56
CA ASP A 843 -30.02 2.93 -4.23
C ASP A 843 -29.63 2.96 -5.72
N PRO A 844 -29.00 1.90 -6.28
CA PRO A 844 -28.61 1.85 -7.69
C PRO A 844 -29.79 1.86 -8.68
N THR A 845 -31.00 1.58 -8.22
CA THR A 845 -32.20 1.36 -9.05
C THR A 845 -33.11 2.59 -9.16
N GLY A 846 -32.92 3.59 -8.29
CA GLY A 846 -33.77 4.78 -8.21
C GLY A 846 -35.21 4.50 -7.71
N ARG A 847 -35.53 3.27 -7.29
CA ARG A 847 -36.82 2.94 -6.63
C ARG A 847 -36.79 3.44 -5.17
N SER A 848 -37.93 3.82 -4.63
CA SER A 848 -38.04 4.24 -3.22
C SER A 848 -38.09 3.03 -2.29
N PHE A 849 -37.17 2.94 -1.33
CA PHE A 849 -37.05 1.83 -0.37
C PHE A 849 -38.38 1.43 0.30
N GLY A 850 -38.91 0.26 -0.06
CA GLY A 850 -39.94 -0.44 0.72
C GLY A 850 -39.35 -1.03 2.01
N GLY A 851 -40.03 -0.87 3.15
CA GLY A 851 -39.61 -1.48 4.41
C GLY A 851 -39.99 -0.70 5.69
N MET A 852 -40.35 0.57 5.55
CA MET A 852 -40.96 1.40 6.60
C MET A 852 -42.20 2.09 6.02
N PRO A 853 -43.24 2.40 6.83
CA PRO A 853 -44.47 3.00 6.32
C PRO A 853 -44.19 4.31 5.59
N GLU A 854 -44.70 4.43 4.37
CA GLU A 854 -44.43 5.54 3.46
C GLU A 854 -44.71 6.89 4.12
N VAL A 855 -43.83 7.85 3.84
CA VAL A 855 -44.06 9.26 4.14
C VAL A 855 -44.79 9.84 2.93
N PRO A 856 -45.98 10.45 3.06
CA PRO A 856 -46.59 11.22 1.98
C PRO A 856 -45.57 12.27 1.53
N TRP A 857 -45.24 12.32 0.23
CA TRP A 857 -44.05 13.03 -0.28
C TRP A 857 -43.97 14.49 0.19
N GLU A 858 -45.12 15.13 0.34
CA GLU A 858 -45.35 16.50 0.84
C GLU A 858 -44.72 16.76 2.22
N GLU A 859 -44.71 15.78 3.14
CA GLU A 859 -44.05 15.91 4.45
C GLU A 859 -42.52 15.87 4.35
N SER A 860 -41.99 15.12 3.37
CA SER A 860 -40.54 15.02 3.13
C SER A 860 -40.00 16.34 2.60
N ASP A 861 -40.68 16.93 1.61
CA ASP A 861 -40.33 18.22 1.04
C ASP A 861 -40.48 19.36 2.05
N ALA A 862 -41.53 19.32 2.89
CA ALA A 862 -41.68 20.25 4.01
C ALA A 862 -40.51 20.15 5.02
N PHE A 863 -39.99 18.95 5.29
CA PHE A 863 -38.81 18.74 6.14
C PHE A 863 -37.52 19.23 5.46
N ALA A 864 -37.31 18.92 4.18
CA ALA A 864 -36.15 19.38 3.40
C ALA A 864 -36.13 20.91 3.21
N ALA A 865 -37.28 21.56 3.07
CA ALA A 865 -37.42 23.01 3.05
C ALA A 865 -37.12 23.63 4.43
N ARG A 866 -37.58 22.99 5.51
CA ARG A 866 -37.31 23.44 6.89
C ARG A 866 -35.84 23.30 7.29
N LEU A 867 -35.15 22.26 6.83
CA LEU A 867 -33.69 22.12 6.97
C LEU A 867 -32.93 23.20 6.19
N ARG A 868 -33.36 23.52 4.96
CA ARG A 868 -32.79 24.63 4.16
C ARG A 868 -32.92 25.97 4.88
N GLN A 869 -34.11 26.33 5.37
CA GLN A 869 -34.31 27.53 6.20
C GLN A 869 -33.46 27.55 7.49
N GLU A 870 -33.24 26.39 8.14
CA GLU A 870 -32.42 26.32 9.35
C GLU A 870 -30.93 26.51 9.06
N ALA A 871 -30.45 26.10 7.88
CA ALA A 871 -29.10 26.38 7.39
C ALA A 871 -28.93 27.86 7.02
N GLU A 872 -29.85 28.41 6.21
CA GLU A 872 -29.87 29.84 5.81
C GLU A 872 -29.85 30.79 7.02
N ARG A 873 -30.64 30.48 8.05
CA ARG A 873 -30.66 31.24 9.32
C ARG A 873 -29.35 31.20 10.10
N ARG A 874 -28.48 30.22 9.86
CA ARG A 874 -27.13 30.14 10.46
C ARG A 874 -26.05 30.80 9.60
N ALA A 875 -26.29 30.95 8.28
CA ALA A 875 -25.38 31.65 7.36
C ALA A 875 -25.46 33.18 7.49
N SER A 876 -26.55 33.72 8.05
CA SER A 876 -26.74 35.17 8.22
C SER A 876 -25.94 35.74 9.41
N PRO A 877 -24.96 36.64 9.20
CA PRO A 877 -24.26 37.32 10.29
C PRO A 877 -25.16 38.37 10.95
N ALA A 878 -25.25 38.38 12.28
CA ALA A 878 -26.00 39.39 13.02
C ALA A 878 -25.38 40.80 12.83
N PRO A 879 -26.18 41.85 12.60
CA PRO A 879 -25.66 43.20 12.39
C PRO A 879 -25.02 43.76 13.66
N ARG A 880 -23.83 44.34 13.53
CA ARG A 880 -23.14 45.02 14.64
C ARG A 880 -23.84 46.35 14.95
N GLY A 881 -24.53 46.42 16.09
CA GLY A 881 -25.15 47.66 16.57
C GLY A 881 -24.11 48.73 16.94
N THR A 882 -24.44 49.99 16.71
CA THR A 882 -23.61 51.17 17.03
C THR A 882 -24.38 52.18 17.87
N SER A 883 -23.67 52.84 18.78
CA SER A 883 -24.11 53.96 19.65
C SER A 883 -25.23 53.69 20.67
N ALA A 884 -25.07 54.26 21.87
CA ALA A 884 -26.05 54.24 22.96
C ALA A 884 -26.24 55.66 23.51
N PRO A 885 -27.48 56.10 23.84
CA PRO A 885 -27.73 57.34 24.59
C PRO A 885 -27.58 57.18 26.12
N PRO A 886 -27.48 58.28 26.90
CA PRO A 886 -27.13 58.25 28.33
C PRO A 886 -28.32 58.05 29.30
N PRO A 887 -28.05 57.70 30.58
CA PRO A 887 -29.09 57.38 31.58
C PRO A 887 -29.54 58.57 32.46
N PRO A 888 -30.81 58.59 32.90
CA PRO A 888 -31.28 59.30 34.10
C PRO A 888 -31.44 58.37 35.32
N ALA A 889 -31.68 58.93 36.51
CA ALA A 889 -31.38 58.27 37.79
C ALA A 889 -32.58 57.73 38.61
N ARG A 890 -32.26 56.77 39.50
CA ARG A 890 -32.84 56.48 40.84
C ARG A 890 -34.35 56.71 41.12
N SER A 891 -35.05 55.62 41.48
CA SER A 891 -35.70 55.42 42.80
C SER A 891 -36.10 53.93 42.94
N THR A 892 -35.46 53.10 43.79
CA THR A 892 -35.81 52.77 45.19
C THR A 892 -37.07 51.90 45.41
N ILE A 893 -37.01 51.09 46.49
CA ILE A 893 -38.07 50.28 47.12
C ILE A 893 -38.36 48.91 46.48
N ALA A 894 -38.11 47.88 47.30
CA ALA A 894 -38.80 46.60 47.36
C ALA A 894 -39.12 46.33 48.86
N PRO A 895 -39.92 45.32 49.25
CA PRO A 895 -40.77 44.42 48.46
C PRO A 895 -42.24 44.43 48.95
N ALA A 896 -43.10 43.56 48.38
CA ALA A 896 -44.38 43.17 48.97
C ALA A 896 -44.56 41.63 48.92
N ARG A 897 -45.29 41.06 49.88
CA ARG A 897 -45.60 39.62 50.02
C ARG A 897 -47.12 39.39 49.97
N GLY A 898 -47.53 38.15 49.67
CA GLY A 898 -48.91 37.63 49.81
C GLY A 898 -49.30 36.77 48.61
N SER A 899 -49.61 35.47 48.73
CA SER A 899 -50.83 34.85 49.33
C SER A 899 -52.06 35.01 48.43
N SER A 900 -52.84 33.97 48.09
CA SER A 900 -52.89 32.57 48.54
C SER A 900 -53.56 31.67 47.48
N GLY A 901 -53.75 30.36 47.75
CA GLY A 901 -54.51 29.42 46.88
C GLY A 901 -56.02 29.72 46.80
N PRO A 902 -56.84 28.81 46.24
CA PRO A 902 -56.64 27.35 46.23
C PRO A 902 -55.63 26.80 45.22
#